data_AF-A0A510TQH1-F1
#
_entry.id   AF-A0A510TQH1-F1
#
_cell.length_a   1.000
_cell.length_b   1.000
_cell.length_c   1.000
_cell.angle_alpha   90.00
_cell.angle_beta   90.00
_cell.angle_gamma   90.00
#
_symmetry.space_group_name_H-M   'P 1'
#
loop_
_entity.id
_entity.type
_entity.pdbx_description
1 polymer ?
#
loop_
_entity_poly.entity_id
_entity_poly.type
_entity_poly.pdbx_seq_one_letter_code
_entity_poly.pdbx_strand_id
1 'polypeptide(L)'
;MIRLPSSHAAITAPLVASSTTFPGIPIGRSLLDGRPFHLSPVRASAAVLPSTNSLALGGLGSGKSTTAKARIRREILDHDHQAVVIDSFGEHNTGGEWAPLVRSLGGRVIEAGTFTLNPCSSMFPPEVKEQLVRSLIAAVEPAALSPQATHALQHALNHPKATSLNGLVDALVSPEDGRWPAASLAEWGVGTAIALSRYTEGSLRGLFDGQDASLPETDLPILSFDFSRLDRNSPAIPSLMAAISCWAEHVWLRQSTAVHRHLVLEEAWQILLSPATAELIQRLLKYSRRAALSLDVVMHTLSDLGDGKAQDLARLCEIAHIGRLGPEEAAIVGSLLGLPAWAVERIPSLDPGQAVWKVGPDYVDIIQTLLSEDEARLTDTSTRRRAAQQAVTDAAETIAVIEEEPTETERARASDIDLCDGDRPDTMPIDETPLVEQEAADDWDWEMPPNVIDGRHHDVIRAASEGRCDEAAQLAAIGERQDITAHGINSDEAALWLSTRAKVAELCGSPDQAAQLRATVTRMGKDVEWWQQEPASNTTAAPAWADPSQPPTAGSPDAGEVPSQPNRRAWPYVAVIAGLALVATGVWQKGDDDQERHERQAKAAAYQGRAGADLHIDGVHADVVARWSRDKRRVVLQLNAPFEANSKLLRMDASGRSAKSIREDGWFPQSPEIALPVKDPLADVTVRVAVGGKTWKEGMAPHSRTVRLSPTGIAYDAETGEKLPSNL
;
A
#
# COMPACT_ATOMS: atom_id res chain seq x y z
N MET A 1 -50.13 24.71 -39.45
CA MET A 1 -49.07 24.80 -38.43
C MET A 1 -49.65 24.24 -37.14
N ILE A 2 -49.41 22.96 -36.85
CA ILE A 2 -49.97 22.26 -35.70
C ILE A 2 -49.04 22.52 -34.51
N ARG A 3 -49.55 23.16 -33.45
CA ARG A 3 -48.83 23.29 -32.17
C ARG A 3 -49.11 22.04 -31.34
N LEU A 4 -48.06 21.28 -31.03
CA LEU A 4 -48.13 20.19 -30.06
C LEU A 4 -47.88 20.74 -28.64
N PRO A 5 -48.64 20.28 -27.62
CA PRO A 5 -48.40 20.65 -26.23
C PRO A 5 -47.12 20.00 -25.68
N SER A 6 -46.43 20.73 -24.80
CA SER A 6 -45.08 20.49 -24.28
C SER A 6 -44.87 19.21 -23.47
N SER A 7 -45.91 18.41 -23.23
CA SER A 7 -45.83 17.15 -22.47
C SER A 7 -45.53 15.90 -23.33
N HIS A 8 -45.48 16.02 -24.66
CA HIS A 8 -45.16 14.92 -25.58
C HIS A 8 -43.83 15.10 -26.35
N ALA A 9 -43.00 16.09 -25.97
CA ALA A 9 -41.72 16.37 -26.62
C ALA A 9 -40.58 15.39 -26.25
N ALA A 10 -40.87 14.26 -25.60
CA ALA A 10 -39.88 13.29 -25.16
C ALA A 10 -39.72 12.05 -26.07
N ILE A 11 -40.35 12.00 -27.26
CA ILE A 11 -40.32 10.80 -28.14
C ILE A 11 -39.69 11.09 -29.53
N THR A 12 -39.02 12.23 -29.72
CA THR A 12 -38.41 12.59 -31.02
C THR A 12 -36.96 13.06 -30.94
N ALA A 13 -36.24 12.64 -29.90
CA ALA A 13 -34.80 12.48 -30.05
C ALA A 13 -34.57 10.97 -30.26
N PRO A 14 -34.05 10.51 -31.41
CA PRO A 14 -33.43 9.20 -31.41
C PRO A 14 -32.29 9.32 -30.38
N LEU A 15 -32.47 8.74 -29.19
CA LEU A 15 -31.32 8.34 -28.41
C LEU A 15 -30.53 7.49 -29.39
N VAL A 16 -29.29 7.88 -29.68
CA VAL A 16 -28.38 7.05 -30.46
C VAL A 16 -28.02 5.87 -29.56
N ALA A 17 -28.97 4.95 -29.41
CA ALA A 17 -28.75 3.68 -28.78
C ALA A 17 -27.89 2.90 -29.76
N SER A 18 -26.65 2.62 -29.34
CA SER A 18 -25.75 1.74 -30.08
C SER A 18 -26.50 0.44 -30.41
N SER A 19 -26.59 0.07 -31.69
CA SER A 19 -27.12 -1.24 -32.10
C SER A 19 -26.14 -2.39 -31.83
N THR A 20 -24.99 -2.09 -31.21
CA THR A 20 -23.96 -3.07 -30.88
C THR A 20 -24.51 -4.04 -29.84
N THR A 21 -24.39 -5.33 -30.15
CA THR A 21 -24.72 -6.42 -29.26
C THR A 21 -23.48 -7.29 -29.11
N PHE A 22 -23.25 -7.83 -27.92
CA PHE A 22 -22.13 -8.74 -27.67
C PHE A 22 -22.68 -10.13 -27.34
N PRO A 23 -22.00 -11.20 -27.80
CA PRO A 23 -22.39 -12.57 -27.48
C PRO A 23 -21.99 -12.91 -26.03
N GLY A 24 -22.64 -13.91 -25.46
CA GLY A 24 -22.22 -14.53 -24.21
C GLY A 24 -23.29 -14.55 -23.14
N ILE A 25 -22.82 -14.64 -21.89
CA ILE A 25 -23.67 -14.70 -20.70
C ILE A 25 -24.52 -13.43 -20.56
N PRO A 26 -25.75 -13.53 -20.02
CA PRO A 26 -26.50 -12.34 -19.61
C PRO A 26 -25.77 -11.66 -18.46
N ILE A 27 -25.69 -10.34 -18.47
CA ILE A 27 -25.16 -9.54 -17.36
C ILE A 27 -26.29 -8.74 -16.73
N GLY A 28 -27.09 -8.06 -17.56
CA GLY A 28 -28.08 -7.13 -17.06
C GLY A 28 -28.88 -6.45 -18.15
N ARG A 29 -29.28 -5.20 -17.91
CA ARG A 29 -30.02 -4.37 -18.87
C ARG A 29 -29.42 -2.98 -18.99
N SER A 30 -29.44 -2.42 -20.19
CA SER A 30 -29.11 -1.01 -20.43
C SER A 30 -30.15 -0.11 -19.75
N LEU A 31 -29.67 0.92 -19.06
CA LEU A 31 -30.51 1.99 -18.52
C LEU A 31 -30.74 3.12 -19.52
N LEU A 32 -30.04 3.11 -20.66
CA LEU A 32 -30.26 4.08 -21.74
C LEU A 32 -31.44 3.67 -22.63
N ASP A 33 -31.53 2.39 -23.00
CA ASP A 33 -32.55 1.90 -23.95
C ASP A 33 -33.37 0.68 -23.47
N GLY A 34 -33.07 0.14 -22.28
CA GLY A 34 -33.79 -0.98 -21.68
C GLY A 34 -33.44 -2.36 -22.23
N ARG A 35 -32.54 -2.48 -23.21
CA ARG A 35 -32.23 -3.76 -23.85
C ARG A 35 -31.38 -4.67 -22.94
N PRO A 36 -31.53 -5.99 -23.06
CA PRO A 36 -30.63 -6.94 -22.40
C PRO A 36 -29.18 -6.75 -22.84
N PHE A 37 -28.27 -6.73 -21.87
CA PHE A 37 -26.84 -6.68 -22.08
C PHE A 37 -26.20 -8.03 -21.76
N HIS A 38 -25.46 -8.56 -22.73
CA HIS A 38 -24.74 -9.83 -22.65
C HIS A 38 -23.27 -9.56 -22.97
N LEU A 39 -22.34 -10.30 -22.36
CA LEU A 39 -20.92 -10.21 -22.71
C LEU A 39 -20.12 -11.39 -22.17
N SER A 40 -19.59 -12.20 -23.10
CA SER A 40 -18.46 -13.12 -22.89
C SER A 40 -17.33 -12.75 -23.84
N PRO A 41 -16.26 -12.07 -23.37
CA PRO A 41 -15.25 -11.47 -24.23
C PRO A 41 -14.57 -12.44 -25.21
N VAL A 42 -14.36 -13.68 -24.78
CA VAL A 42 -13.75 -14.74 -25.60
C VAL A 42 -14.60 -15.09 -26.82
N ARG A 43 -15.93 -14.91 -26.73
CA ARG A 43 -16.88 -15.22 -27.80
C ARG A 43 -17.04 -14.09 -28.81
N ALA A 44 -16.63 -12.87 -28.46
CA ALA A 44 -16.60 -11.76 -29.40
C ALA A 44 -15.44 -11.93 -30.39
N SER A 45 -15.66 -11.49 -31.63
CA SER A 45 -14.60 -11.45 -32.65
C SER A 45 -13.40 -10.64 -32.14
N ALA A 46 -12.19 -11.13 -32.39
CA ALA A 46 -10.95 -10.41 -32.06
C ALA A 46 -10.82 -9.06 -32.78
N ALA A 47 -11.58 -8.83 -33.87
CA ALA A 47 -11.66 -7.53 -34.53
C ALA A 47 -12.48 -6.50 -33.74
N VAL A 48 -13.42 -6.97 -32.89
CA VAL A 48 -14.29 -6.12 -32.07
C VAL A 48 -13.69 -5.94 -30.67
N LEU A 49 -13.16 -7.01 -30.09
CA LEU A 49 -12.49 -7.02 -28.79
C LEU A 49 -11.12 -7.68 -28.93
N PRO A 50 -10.05 -6.96 -29.28
CA PRO A 50 -8.71 -7.55 -29.32
C PRO A 50 -8.24 -8.15 -28.00
N SER A 51 -8.72 -7.65 -26.86
CA SER A 51 -8.40 -8.15 -25.51
C SER A 51 -9.64 -8.74 -24.81
N THR A 52 -9.42 -9.70 -23.93
CA THR A 52 -10.45 -10.32 -23.08
C THR A 52 -10.32 -9.91 -21.60
N ASN A 53 -9.38 -9.02 -21.31
CA ASN A 53 -9.10 -8.55 -19.94
C ASN A 53 -10.14 -7.51 -19.51
N SER A 54 -10.56 -7.59 -18.26
CA SER A 54 -11.57 -6.72 -17.68
C SER A 54 -11.05 -5.98 -16.46
N LEU A 55 -11.57 -4.77 -16.27
CA LEU A 55 -11.30 -3.91 -15.13
C LEU A 55 -12.62 -3.55 -14.43
N ALA A 56 -12.69 -3.79 -13.14
CA ALA A 56 -13.80 -3.43 -12.27
C ALA A 56 -13.35 -2.33 -11.30
N LEU A 57 -14.04 -1.18 -11.35
CA LEU A 57 -13.78 -0.03 -10.51
C LEU A 57 -15.03 0.33 -9.72
N GLY A 58 -14.87 0.80 -8.49
CA GLY A 58 -16.00 1.32 -7.71
C GLY A 58 -15.68 1.42 -6.22
N GLY A 59 -16.23 2.46 -5.59
CA GLY A 59 -16.16 2.61 -4.14
C GLY A 59 -16.88 1.49 -3.40
N LEU A 60 -16.77 1.51 -2.08
CA LEU A 60 -17.39 0.51 -1.21
C LEU A 60 -18.93 0.47 -1.43
N GLY A 61 -19.48 -0.74 -1.56
CA GLY A 61 -20.92 -0.95 -1.77
C GLY A 61 -21.43 -0.60 -3.19
N SER A 62 -20.56 -0.36 -4.15
CA SER A 62 -20.93 -0.11 -5.56
C SER A 62 -21.51 -1.34 -6.28
N GLY A 63 -21.26 -2.55 -5.79
CA GLY A 63 -21.69 -3.80 -6.43
C GLY A 63 -20.70 -4.36 -7.46
N LYS A 64 -19.45 -3.88 -7.48
CA LYS A 64 -18.38 -4.37 -8.38
C LYS A 64 -18.09 -5.87 -8.18
N SER A 65 -17.83 -6.29 -6.93
CA SER A 65 -17.50 -7.69 -6.60
C SER A 65 -18.70 -8.60 -6.82
N THR A 66 -19.93 -8.13 -6.53
CA THR A 66 -21.17 -8.82 -6.87
C THR A 66 -21.29 -9.08 -8.37
N THR A 67 -21.01 -8.07 -9.20
CA THR A 67 -21.04 -8.19 -10.66
C THR A 67 -19.95 -9.13 -11.18
N ALA A 68 -18.72 -9.04 -10.64
CA ALA A 68 -17.62 -9.94 -10.97
C ALA A 68 -17.94 -11.40 -10.65
N LYS A 69 -18.43 -11.68 -9.44
CA LYS A 69 -18.84 -13.03 -8.99
C LYS A 69 -19.96 -13.60 -9.85
N ALA A 70 -20.99 -12.81 -10.15
CA ALA A 70 -22.09 -13.25 -11.02
C ALA A 70 -21.59 -13.60 -12.43
N ARG A 71 -20.69 -12.79 -13.01
CA ARG A 71 -20.07 -13.07 -14.30
C ARG A 71 -19.28 -14.38 -14.28
N ILE A 72 -18.36 -14.53 -13.33
CA ILE A 72 -17.52 -15.74 -13.24
C ILE A 72 -18.38 -16.99 -13.05
N ARG A 73 -19.39 -16.93 -12.17
CA ARG A 73 -20.34 -18.03 -11.98
C ARG A 73 -21.03 -18.43 -13.28
N ARG A 74 -21.53 -17.46 -14.05
CA ARG A 74 -22.21 -17.72 -15.33
C ARG A 74 -21.26 -18.24 -16.39
N GLU A 75 -20.04 -17.70 -16.49
CA GLU A 75 -19.02 -18.20 -17.44
C GLU A 75 -18.67 -19.68 -17.15
N ILE A 76 -18.55 -20.05 -15.88
CA ILE A 76 -18.30 -21.45 -15.49
C ILE A 76 -19.50 -22.34 -15.84
N LEU A 77 -20.71 -21.94 -15.47
CA LEU A 77 -21.92 -22.77 -15.63
C LEU A 77 -22.39 -22.88 -17.09
N ASP A 78 -22.32 -21.79 -17.85
CA ASP A 78 -22.89 -21.73 -19.19
C ASP A 78 -21.88 -22.13 -20.27
N HIS A 79 -20.57 -21.95 -20.00
CA HIS A 79 -19.50 -22.08 -21.00
C HIS A 79 -18.35 -23.00 -20.60
N ASP A 80 -18.43 -23.71 -19.46
CA ASP A 80 -17.40 -24.62 -18.97
C ASP A 80 -16.02 -23.94 -18.84
N HIS A 81 -16.02 -22.66 -18.46
CA HIS A 81 -14.80 -21.94 -18.14
C HIS A 81 -14.27 -22.39 -16.77
N GLN A 82 -13.00 -22.08 -16.50
CA GLN A 82 -12.41 -22.23 -15.17
C GLN A 82 -11.97 -20.88 -14.61
N ALA A 83 -11.92 -20.76 -13.29
CA ALA A 83 -11.43 -19.55 -12.63
C ALA A 83 -10.42 -19.85 -11.51
N VAL A 84 -9.40 -19.01 -11.41
CA VAL A 84 -8.55 -18.88 -10.23
C VAL A 84 -8.77 -17.49 -9.67
N VAL A 85 -9.09 -17.42 -8.38
CA VAL A 85 -9.34 -16.17 -7.67
C VAL A 85 -8.23 -15.96 -6.65
N ILE A 86 -7.68 -14.76 -6.67
CA ILE A 86 -6.79 -14.24 -5.65
C ILE A 86 -7.65 -13.36 -4.75
N ASP A 87 -8.12 -13.93 -3.64
CA ASP A 87 -9.10 -13.33 -2.73
C ASP A 87 -8.39 -12.67 -1.54
N SER A 88 -8.02 -11.41 -1.76
CA SER A 88 -7.37 -10.55 -0.76
C SER A 88 -8.38 -9.86 0.17
N PHE A 89 -9.69 -10.05 -0.06
CA PHE A 89 -10.74 -9.33 0.66
C PHE A 89 -11.62 -10.30 1.46
N GLY A 90 -11.57 -10.18 2.77
CA GLY A 90 -12.60 -10.74 3.64
C GLY A 90 -12.75 -9.90 4.89
N GLU A 91 -13.98 -9.84 5.41
CA GLU A 91 -14.23 -9.26 6.72
C GLU A 91 -13.61 -10.16 7.78
N HIS A 92 -12.97 -9.57 8.79
CA HIS A 92 -12.32 -10.30 9.87
C HIS A 92 -13.26 -11.40 10.42
N ASN A 93 -12.72 -12.62 10.58
CA ASN A 93 -13.39 -13.81 11.15
C ASN A 93 -14.50 -14.50 10.32
N THR A 94 -14.68 -14.25 9.01
CA THR A 94 -15.69 -14.96 8.19
C THR A 94 -15.15 -15.70 6.95
N GLY A 95 -13.84 -15.63 6.69
CA GLY A 95 -13.23 -16.17 5.47
C GLY A 95 -13.44 -15.27 4.25
N GLY A 96 -12.83 -15.66 3.13
CA GLY A 96 -12.80 -14.92 1.88
C GLY A 96 -14.17 -14.70 1.24
N GLU A 97 -14.33 -13.53 0.62
CA GLU A 97 -15.55 -13.08 -0.04
C GLU A 97 -16.02 -14.00 -1.18
N TRP A 98 -15.13 -14.77 -1.78
CA TRP A 98 -15.43 -15.70 -2.87
C TRP A 98 -15.77 -17.11 -2.37
N ALA A 99 -15.51 -17.42 -1.09
CA ALA A 99 -15.65 -18.76 -0.55
C ALA A 99 -17.04 -19.39 -0.73
N PRO A 100 -18.17 -18.69 -0.50
CA PRO A 100 -19.51 -19.26 -0.74
C PRO A 100 -19.74 -19.64 -2.20
N LEU A 101 -19.31 -18.77 -3.13
CA LEU A 101 -19.44 -19.01 -4.57
C LEU A 101 -18.59 -20.21 -4.99
N VAL A 102 -17.33 -20.25 -4.56
CA VAL A 102 -16.37 -21.31 -4.89
C VAL A 102 -16.92 -22.67 -4.48
N ARG A 103 -17.40 -22.79 -3.23
CA ARG A 103 -18.00 -24.02 -2.71
C ARG A 103 -19.26 -24.41 -3.49
N SER A 104 -20.10 -23.45 -3.88
CA SER A 104 -21.31 -23.72 -4.65
C SER A 104 -21.06 -24.29 -6.05
N LEU A 105 -19.87 -24.05 -6.60
CA LEU A 105 -19.44 -24.51 -7.93
C LEU A 105 -18.60 -25.79 -7.88
N GLY A 106 -18.49 -26.45 -6.71
CA GLY A 106 -17.63 -27.62 -6.52
C GLY A 106 -16.14 -27.30 -6.58
N GLY A 107 -15.78 -26.03 -6.36
CA GLY A 107 -14.40 -25.56 -6.30
C GLY A 107 -13.77 -25.70 -4.92
N ARG A 108 -12.51 -25.26 -4.81
CA ARG A 108 -11.72 -25.32 -3.57
C ARG A 108 -11.28 -23.93 -3.11
N VAL A 109 -11.45 -23.68 -1.81
CA VAL A 109 -10.86 -22.51 -1.14
C VAL A 109 -9.56 -22.95 -0.47
N ILE A 110 -8.48 -22.26 -0.79
CA ILE A 110 -7.14 -22.46 -0.28
C ILE A 110 -6.83 -21.30 0.65
N GLU A 111 -6.99 -21.53 1.95
CA GLU A 111 -6.69 -20.54 2.98
C GLU A 111 -5.18 -20.44 3.20
N ALA A 112 -4.64 -19.23 3.22
CA ALA A 112 -3.22 -19.02 3.51
C ALA A 112 -2.86 -19.55 4.91
N GLY A 113 -1.73 -20.26 4.99
CA GLY A 113 -1.26 -20.93 6.20
C GLY A 113 -1.84 -22.33 6.42
N THR A 114 -2.92 -22.72 5.73
CA THR A 114 -3.48 -24.08 5.80
C THR A 114 -2.97 -24.96 4.66
N PHE A 115 -2.67 -24.37 3.51
CA PHE A 115 -2.06 -25.03 2.37
C PHE A 115 -0.68 -24.44 2.10
N THR A 116 0.30 -25.31 1.87
CA THR A 116 1.68 -24.93 1.57
C THR A 116 1.96 -25.14 0.09
N LEU A 117 2.23 -24.04 -0.62
CA LEU A 117 2.59 -24.11 -2.03
C LEU A 117 4.08 -24.50 -2.12
N ASN A 118 4.46 -25.45 -2.96
CA ASN A 118 5.88 -25.81 -3.11
C ASN A 118 6.58 -24.97 -4.19
N PRO A 119 7.41 -23.97 -3.84
CA PRO A 119 8.14 -23.15 -4.83
C PRO A 119 9.28 -23.93 -5.53
N CYS A 120 9.73 -25.05 -4.94
CA CYS A 120 10.80 -25.89 -5.47
C CYS A 120 10.28 -27.08 -6.30
N SER A 121 8.99 -27.10 -6.62
CA SER A 121 8.37 -28.18 -7.40
C SER A 121 9.10 -28.45 -8.71
N SER A 122 9.26 -29.74 -9.04
CA SER A 122 9.84 -30.19 -10.31
C SER A 122 8.96 -29.91 -11.53
N MET A 123 7.69 -29.53 -11.32
CA MET A 123 6.80 -29.09 -12.40
C MET A 123 7.18 -27.71 -12.95
N PHE A 124 7.91 -26.90 -12.19
CA PHE A 124 8.42 -25.62 -12.67
C PHE A 124 9.65 -25.83 -13.55
N PRO A 125 9.72 -25.18 -14.73
CA PRO A 125 10.96 -25.09 -15.49
C PRO A 125 12.10 -24.54 -14.61
N PRO A 126 13.35 -25.00 -14.77
CA PRO A 126 14.47 -24.60 -13.90
C PRO A 126 14.63 -23.08 -13.75
N GLU A 127 14.51 -22.34 -14.86
CA GLU A 127 14.65 -20.88 -14.89
C GLU A 127 13.52 -20.17 -14.14
N VAL A 128 12.31 -20.73 -14.23
CA VAL A 128 11.12 -20.22 -13.55
C VAL A 128 11.20 -20.47 -12.05
N LYS A 129 11.67 -21.67 -11.66
CA LYS A 129 11.91 -22.03 -10.27
C LYS A 129 12.96 -21.11 -9.65
N GLU A 130 14.07 -20.85 -10.35
CA GLU A 130 15.07 -19.89 -9.90
C GLU A 130 14.47 -18.48 -9.73
N GLN A 131 13.73 -18.00 -10.74
CA GLN A 131 13.11 -16.69 -10.68
C GLN A 131 12.11 -16.57 -9.52
N LEU A 132 11.27 -17.59 -9.30
CA LEU A 132 10.32 -17.61 -8.20
C LEU A 132 11.04 -17.53 -6.85
N VAL A 133 12.05 -18.37 -6.63
CA VAL A 133 12.80 -18.36 -5.35
C VAL A 133 13.52 -17.02 -5.15
N ARG A 134 14.07 -16.42 -6.20
CA ARG A 134 14.63 -15.06 -6.12
C ARG A 134 13.56 -14.02 -5.77
N SER A 135 12.35 -14.13 -6.32
CA SER A 135 11.23 -13.26 -5.96
C SER A 135 10.80 -13.42 -4.50
N LEU A 136 10.82 -14.64 -3.95
CA LEU A 136 10.57 -14.88 -2.53
C LEU A 136 11.63 -14.20 -1.67
N ILE A 137 12.91 -14.41 -1.97
CA ILE A 137 14.02 -13.76 -1.26
C ILE A 137 13.89 -12.24 -1.33
N ALA A 138 13.61 -11.69 -2.51
CA ALA A 138 13.44 -10.25 -2.70
C ALA A 138 12.24 -9.68 -1.95
N ALA A 139 11.20 -10.46 -1.68
CA ALA A 139 10.02 -10.01 -0.94
C ALA A 139 10.31 -9.79 0.55
N VAL A 140 11.27 -10.53 1.13
CA VAL A 140 11.59 -10.45 2.56
C VAL A 140 12.93 -9.78 2.87
N GLU A 141 13.93 -9.96 2.00
CA GLU A 141 15.28 -9.45 2.17
C GLU A 141 15.94 -9.18 0.80
N PRO A 142 15.60 -8.05 0.13
CA PRO A 142 16.17 -7.70 -1.18
C PRO A 142 17.70 -7.66 -1.21
N ALA A 143 18.32 -7.24 -0.11
CA ALA A 143 19.78 -7.09 -0.01
C ALA A 143 20.52 -8.44 -0.01
N ALA A 144 19.82 -9.56 0.21
CA ALA A 144 20.41 -10.89 0.19
C ALA A 144 20.83 -11.35 -1.23
N LEU A 145 20.35 -10.70 -2.30
CA LEU A 145 20.59 -11.10 -3.69
C LEU A 145 21.81 -10.40 -4.32
N SER A 146 23.01 -10.76 -3.86
CA SER A 146 24.28 -10.38 -4.55
C SER A 146 24.57 -11.29 -5.76
N PRO A 147 25.50 -10.92 -6.66
CA PRO A 147 25.93 -11.81 -7.75
C PRO A 147 26.46 -13.16 -7.25
N GLN A 148 27.24 -13.14 -6.16
CA GLN A 148 27.78 -14.35 -5.53
C GLN A 148 26.66 -15.19 -4.90
N ALA A 149 25.74 -14.56 -4.18
CA ALA A 149 24.61 -15.24 -3.56
C ALA A 149 23.66 -15.84 -4.60
N THR A 150 23.41 -15.13 -5.71
CA THR A 150 22.64 -15.64 -6.85
C THR A 150 23.32 -16.87 -7.45
N HIS A 151 24.66 -16.87 -7.53
CA HIS A 151 25.40 -18.02 -8.03
C HIS A 151 25.32 -19.22 -7.07
N ALA A 152 25.45 -18.99 -5.76
CA ALA A 152 25.28 -20.04 -4.75
C ALA A 152 23.85 -20.63 -4.78
N LEU A 153 22.84 -19.77 -4.96
CA LEU A 153 21.45 -20.19 -5.13
C LEU A 153 21.25 -21.06 -6.37
N GLN A 154 21.82 -20.67 -7.52
CA GLN A 154 21.78 -21.49 -8.74
C GLN A 154 22.43 -22.86 -8.53
N HIS A 155 23.55 -22.91 -7.82
CA HIS A 155 24.18 -24.18 -7.46
C HIS A 155 23.26 -25.04 -6.58
N ALA A 156 22.70 -24.46 -5.51
CA ALA A 156 21.82 -25.16 -4.57
C ALA A 156 20.51 -25.65 -5.22
N LEU A 157 19.94 -24.90 -6.16
CA LEU A 157 18.71 -25.30 -6.90
C LEU A 157 18.89 -26.55 -7.77
N ASN A 158 20.13 -26.91 -8.12
CA ASN A 158 20.46 -28.13 -8.84
C ASN A 158 20.70 -29.34 -7.91
N HIS A 159 20.75 -29.11 -6.60
CA HIS A 159 20.97 -30.18 -5.62
C HIS A 159 19.73 -31.08 -5.50
N PRO A 160 19.88 -32.41 -5.32
CA PRO A 160 18.74 -33.33 -5.22
C PRO A 160 17.75 -33.01 -4.08
N LYS A 161 18.21 -32.33 -3.03
CA LYS A 161 17.35 -31.88 -1.92
C LYS A 161 16.48 -30.66 -2.27
N ALA A 162 16.78 -29.92 -3.35
CA ALA A 162 16.03 -28.73 -3.76
C ALA A 162 14.68 -29.06 -4.43
N THR A 163 13.94 -30.01 -3.85
CA THR A 163 12.55 -30.37 -4.17
C THR A 163 11.56 -29.74 -3.18
N SER A 164 12.04 -29.19 -2.08
CA SER A 164 11.29 -28.42 -1.09
C SER A 164 12.11 -27.21 -0.64
N LEU A 165 11.46 -26.23 0.00
CA LEU A 165 12.15 -25.04 0.49
C LEU A 165 13.17 -25.39 1.59
N ASN A 166 12.81 -26.28 2.51
CA ASN A 166 13.72 -26.81 3.54
C ASN A 166 14.97 -27.47 2.93
N GLY A 167 14.77 -28.34 1.93
CA GLY A 167 15.89 -29.01 1.29
C GLY A 167 16.75 -28.08 0.42
N LEU A 168 16.19 -26.96 -0.06
CA LEU A 168 16.96 -25.89 -0.70
C LEU A 168 17.80 -25.11 0.32
N VAL A 169 17.24 -24.78 1.49
CA VAL A 169 18.00 -24.15 2.59
C VAL A 169 19.15 -25.05 3.03
N ASP A 170 18.91 -26.37 3.20
CA ASP A 170 19.96 -27.34 3.49
C ASP A 170 21.08 -27.33 2.44
N ALA A 171 20.72 -27.26 1.16
CA ALA A 171 21.68 -27.23 0.05
C ALA A 171 22.49 -25.92 -0.02
N LEU A 172 21.94 -24.81 0.50
CA LEU A 172 22.66 -23.54 0.63
C LEU A 172 23.62 -23.52 1.81
N VAL A 173 23.22 -24.13 2.94
CA VAL A 173 24.02 -24.17 4.17
C VAL A 173 25.14 -25.22 4.08
N SER A 174 24.87 -26.36 3.45
CA SER A 174 25.81 -27.46 3.27
C SER A 174 25.95 -27.85 1.79
N PRO A 175 26.54 -26.98 0.95
CA PRO A 175 26.74 -27.27 -0.47
C PRO A 175 27.81 -28.33 -0.71
N GLU A 176 27.72 -29.01 -1.85
CA GLU A 176 28.75 -29.95 -2.31
C GLU A 176 29.81 -29.23 -3.17
N ASP A 177 31.00 -29.83 -3.29
CA ASP A 177 32.03 -29.30 -4.18
C ASP A 177 31.58 -29.39 -5.64
N GLY A 178 31.80 -28.31 -6.39
CA GLY A 178 31.52 -28.26 -7.83
C GLY A 178 32.66 -27.60 -8.59
N ARG A 179 32.32 -26.68 -9.50
CA ARG A 179 33.32 -25.79 -10.12
C ARG A 179 33.95 -24.83 -9.11
N TRP A 180 33.25 -24.54 -8.02
CA TRP A 180 33.73 -23.78 -6.88
C TRP A 180 33.76 -24.66 -5.63
N PRO A 181 34.67 -24.40 -4.67
CA PRO A 181 34.71 -25.13 -3.41
C PRO A 181 33.44 -24.90 -2.58
N ALA A 182 32.97 -25.93 -1.89
CA ALA A 182 31.82 -25.88 -0.98
C ALA A 182 31.93 -24.76 0.05
N ALA A 183 33.13 -24.51 0.60
CA ALA A 183 33.35 -23.44 1.56
C ALA A 183 33.01 -22.05 1.01
N SER A 184 33.38 -21.77 -0.25
CA SER A 184 33.05 -20.50 -0.91
C SER A 184 31.56 -20.40 -1.23
N LEU A 185 30.95 -21.49 -1.69
CA LEU A 185 29.51 -21.54 -1.97
C LEU A 185 28.69 -21.33 -0.69
N ALA A 186 29.10 -21.93 0.42
CA ALA A 186 28.46 -21.77 1.73
C ALA A 186 28.55 -20.30 2.19
N GLU A 187 29.74 -19.70 2.12
CA GLU A 187 29.96 -18.28 2.44
C GLU A 187 29.06 -17.36 1.62
N TRP A 188 28.96 -17.59 0.30
CA TRP A 188 28.12 -16.79 -0.59
C TRP A 188 26.62 -17.02 -0.37
N GLY A 189 26.23 -18.24 0.01
CA GLY A 189 24.84 -18.66 0.19
C GLY A 189 24.21 -18.24 1.53
N VAL A 190 24.99 -17.79 2.52
CA VAL A 190 24.49 -17.45 3.87
C VAL A 190 23.33 -16.45 3.82
N GLY A 191 23.47 -15.35 3.07
CA GLY A 191 22.43 -14.33 2.97
C GLY A 191 21.12 -14.87 2.41
N THR A 192 21.20 -15.67 1.34
CA THR A 192 20.02 -16.32 0.74
C THR A 192 19.40 -17.37 1.65
N ALA A 193 20.21 -18.12 2.40
CA ALA A 193 19.72 -19.11 3.36
C ALA A 193 18.96 -18.44 4.52
N ILE A 194 19.51 -17.35 5.08
CA ILE A 194 18.84 -16.55 6.13
C ILE A 194 17.55 -15.91 5.62
N ALA A 195 17.54 -15.41 4.39
CA ALA A 195 16.32 -14.86 3.81
C ALA A 195 15.23 -15.94 3.65
N LEU A 196 15.60 -17.12 3.14
CA LEU A 196 14.69 -18.25 2.99
C LEU A 196 14.25 -18.85 4.33
N SER A 197 15.09 -18.78 5.38
CA SER A 197 14.73 -19.31 6.69
C SER A 197 13.56 -18.57 7.34
N ARG A 198 13.24 -17.35 6.89
CA ARG A 198 12.01 -16.66 7.30
C ARG A 198 10.74 -17.45 6.94
N TYR A 199 10.77 -18.25 5.88
CA TYR A 199 9.65 -19.09 5.43
C TYR A 199 9.66 -20.49 6.02
N THR A 200 10.76 -20.95 6.61
CA THR A 200 10.90 -22.32 7.15
C THR A 200 10.93 -22.35 8.67
N GLU A 201 11.57 -21.36 9.29
CA GLU A 201 11.78 -21.27 10.75
C GLU A 201 11.23 -19.96 11.32
N GLY A 202 11.05 -18.94 10.48
CA GLY A 202 10.64 -17.60 10.89
C GLY A 202 9.12 -17.36 10.90
N SER A 203 8.77 -16.07 10.84
CA SER A 203 7.38 -15.60 10.94
C SER A 203 6.49 -15.96 9.75
N LEU A 204 7.06 -16.47 8.64
CA LEU A 204 6.33 -16.86 7.44
C LEU A 204 6.26 -18.38 7.25
N ARG A 205 6.54 -19.15 8.30
CA ARG A 205 6.32 -20.60 8.33
C ARG A 205 4.86 -20.95 8.04
N GLY A 206 4.63 -22.12 7.46
CA GLY A 206 3.33 -22.60 7.01
C GLY A 206 2.88 -22.10 5.63
N LEU A 207 3.68 -21.28 4.94
CA LEU A 207 3.35 -20.82 3.58
C LEU A 207 3.93 -21.72 2.48
N PHE A 208 5.18 -22.19 2.66
CA PHE A 208 5.94 -22.87 1.61
C PHE A 208 6.75 -24.09 2.09
N ASP A 209 6.77 -24.35 3.40
CA ASP A 209 7.68 -25.26 4.12
C ASP A 209 6.99 -26.51 4.71
N GLY A 210 5.70 -26.70 4.42
CA GLY A 210 4.95 -27.87 4.89
C GLY A 210 5.51 -29.19 4.34
N GLN A 211 5.40 -30.26 5.14
CA GLN A 211 5.84 -31.60 4.72
C GLN A 211 5.12 -32.09 3.46
N ASP A 212 3.85 -31.69 3.29
CA ASP A 212 3.01 -31.99 2.13
C ASP A 212 2.95 -30.84 1.12
N ALA A 213 3.94 -29.93 1.13
CA ALA A 213 3.97 -28.80 0.21
C ALA A 213 3.88 -29.29 -1.24
N SER A 214 2.86 -28.81 -1.95
CA SER A 214 2.51 -29.29 -3.29
C SER A 214 2.02 -28.14 -4.16
N LEU A 215 1.71 -28.44 -5.42
CA LEU A 215 1.04 -27.47 -6.28
C LEU A 215 -0.48 -27.72 -6.22
N PRO A 216 -1.30 -26.65 -6.27
CA PRO A 216 -2.75 -26.77 -6.28
C PRO A 216 -3.30 -27.55 -7.49
N GLU A 217 -4.51 -28.09 -7.34
CA GLU A 217 -5.23 -28.78 -8.41
C GLU A 217 -5.52 -27.86 -9.60
N THR A 218 -5.47 -28.41 -10.81
CA THR A 218 -5.59 -27.63 -12.06
C THR A 218 -6.88 -27.88 -12.84
N ASP A 219 -7.70 -28.84 -12.42
CA ASP A 219 -8.89 -29.33 -13.11
C ASP A 219 -10.22 -28.92 -12.43
N LEU A 220 -10.16 -28.21 -11.31
CA LEU A 220 -11.35 -27.70 -10.62
C LEU A 220 -12.03 -26.55 -11.39
N PRO A 221 -13.39 -26.43 -11.34
CA PRO A 221 -14.11 -25.33 -11.98
C PRO A 221 -13.69 -23.95 -11.47
N ILE A 222 -13.41 -23.85 -10.17
CA ILE A 222 -12.92 -22.63 -9.55
C ILE A 222 -12.04 -22.95 -8.35
N LEU A 223 -10.97 -22.18 -8.20
CA LEU A 223 -10.06 -22.23 -7.06
C LEU A 223 -9.88 -20.81 -6.52
N SER A 224 -9.93 -20.65 -5.19
CA SER A 224 -9.73 -19.35 -4.55
C SER A 224 -8.60 -19.42 -3.54
N PHE A 225 -7.60 -18.57 -3.69
CA PHE A 225 -6.57 -18.35 -2.67
C PHE A 225 -7.04 -17.24 -1.74
N ASP A 226 -7.34 -17.60 -0.51
CA ASP A 226 -7.92 -16.70 0.50
C ASP A 226 -6.84 -16.15 1.43
N PHE A 227 -6.65 -14.83 1.40
CA PHE A 227 -5.75 -14.09 2.29
C PHE A 227 -6.49 -13.26 3.32
N SER A 228 -7.79 -13.44 3.52
CA SER A 228 -8.57 -12.61 4.44
C SER A 228 -8.08 -12.68 5.88
N ARG A 229 -7.31 -13.71 6.23
CA ARG A 229 -6.69 -13.92 7.55
C ARG A 229 -5.28 -13.36 7.67
N LEU A 230 -4.66 -12.92 6.57
CA LEU A 230 -3.36 -12.29 6.60
C LEU A 230 -3.52 -10.79 6.86
N ASP A 231 -2.59 -10.22 7.61
CA ASP A 231 -2.47 -8.77 7.69
C ASP A 231 -2.16 -8.20 6.29
N ARG A 232 -2.80 -7.08 5.94
CA ARG A 232 -2.70 -6.43 4.62
C ARG A 232 -1.29 -5.95 4.31
N ASN A 233 -0.51 -5.64 5.34
CA ASN A 233 0.88 -5.22 5.21
C ASN A 233 1.87 -6.40 5.37
N SER A 234 1.37 -7.63 5.43
CA SER A 234 2.21 -8.80 5.64
C SER A 234 3.15 -9.04 4.45
N PRO A 235 4.46 -9.28 4.68
CA PRO A 235 5.39 -9.68 3.62
C PRO A 235 5.05 -11.07 3.02
N ALA A 236 4.10 -11.79 3.61
CA ALA A 236 3.51 -13.01 3.04
C ALA A 236 2.79 -12.74 1.71
N ILE A 237 2.09 -11.61 1.58
CA ILE A 237 1.21 -11.36 0.43
C ILE A 237 2.03 -11.30 -0.88
N PRO A 238 3.07 -10.45 -1.02
CA PRO A 238 3.87 -10.42 -2.25
C PRO A 238 4.48 -11.78 -2.61
N SER A 239 4.87 -12.55 -1.59
CA SER A 239 5.45 -13.89 -1.74
C SER A 239 4.44 -14.89 -2.31
N LEU A 240 3.23 -14.93 -1.72
CA LEU A 240 2.11 -15.75 -2.20
C LEU A 240 1.69 -15.33 -3.61
N MET A 241 1.68 -14.02 -3.89
CA MET A 241 1.31 -13.49 -5.21
C MET A 241 2.26 -13.98 -6.28
N ALA A 242 3.57 -13.92 -6.01
CA ALA A 242 4.58 -14.43 -6.93
C ALA A 242 4.42 -15.93 -7.16
N ALA A 243 4.23 -16.71 -6.09
CA ALA A 243 4.07 -18.16 -6.16
C ALA A 243 2.80 -18.59 -6.91
N ILE A 244 1.66 -17.98 -6.61
CA ILE A 244 0.37 -18.27 -7.26
C ILE A 244 0.40 -17.86 -8.71
N SER A 245 0.94 -16.67 -9.03
CA SER A 245 1.03 -16.22 -10.42
C SER A 245 1.98 -17.09 -11.24
N CYS A 246 3.08 -17.55 -10.63
CA CYS A 246 4.01 -18.51 -11.24
C CYS A 246 3.33 -19.87 -11.50
N TRP A 247 2.63 -20.43 -10.51
CA TRP A 247 1.83 -21.65 -10.66
C TRP A 247 0.76 -21.49 -11.74
N ALA A 248 0.01 -20.39 -11.70
CA ALA A 248 -1.04 -20.11 -12.66
C ALA A 248 -0.49 -20.16 -14.09
N GLU A 249 0.60 -19.43 -14.34
CA GLU A 249 1.17 -19.33 -15.68
C GLU A 249 1.84 -20.62 -16.17
N HIS A 250 2.68 -21.23 -15.33
CA HIS A 250 3.58 -22.29 -15.77
C HIS A 250 3.01 -23.69 -15.61
N VAL A 251 1.96 -23.85 -14.80
CA VAL A 251 1.35 -25.15 -14.49
C VAL A 251 -0.12 -25.14 -14.87
N TRP A 252 -0.93 -24.30 -14.22
CA TRP A 252 -2.38 -24.31 -14.42
C TRP A 252 -2.80 -24.02 -15.87
N LEU A 253 -2.31 -22.94 -16.48
CA LEU A 253 -2.66 -22.59 -17.88
C LEU A 253 -2.27 -23.68 -18.89
N ARG A 254 -1.26 -24.50 -18.57
CA ARG A 254 -0.79 -25.58 -19.46
C ARG A 254 -1.55 -26.88 -19.26
N GLN A 255 -2.01 -27.15 -18.04
CA GLN A 255 -2.65 -28.42 -17.66
C GLN A 255 -4.17 -28.35 -17.67
N SER A 256 -4.75 -27.17 -17.45
CA SER A 256 -6.19 -26.98 -17.44
C SER A 256 -6.82 -27.37 -18.79
N THR A 257 -7.90 -28.15 -18.71
CA THR A 257 -8.66 -28.62 -19.88
C THR A 257 -9.78 -27.67 -20.30
N ALA A 258 -9.96 -26.55 -19.60
CA ALA A 258 -11.03 -25.60 -19.87
C ALA A 258 -10.87 -24.91 -21.23
N VAL A 259 -12.00 -24.59 -21.86
CA VAL A 259 -12.03 -23.86 -23.14
C VAL A 259 -11.52 -22.43 -23.00
N HIS A 260 -11.73 -21.83 -21.83
CA HIS A 260 -11.25 -20.51 -21.45
C HIS A 260 -11.10 -20.41 -19.93
N ARG A 261 -10.21 -19.54 -19.47
CA ARG A 261 -9.83 -19.42 -18.06
C ARG A 261 -9.91 -17.97 -17.59
N HIS A 262 -10.20 -17.77 -16.32
CA HIS A 262 -10.26 -16.47 -15.67
C HIS A 262 -9.27 -16.41 -14.51
N LEU A 263 -8.36 -15.44 -14.51
CA LEU A 263 -7.56 -15.10 -13.35
C LEU A 263 -8.12 -13.82 -12.73
N VAL A 264 -8.81 -13.96 -11.61
CA VAL A 264 -9.46 -12.87 -10.89
C VAL A 264 -8.50 -12.33 -9.84
N LEU A 265 -8.22 -11.03 -9.88
CA LEU A 265 -7.32 -10.34 -8.98
C LEU A 265 -8.11 -9.30 -8.17
N GLU A 266 -8.47 -9.64 -6.93
CA GLU A 266 -9.06 -8.68 -5.99
C GLU A 266 -7.96 -7.82 -5.35
N GLU A 267 -8.22 -6.52 -5.18
CA GLU A 267 -7.27 -5.51 -4.71
C GLU A 267 -5.88 -5.60 -5.38
N ALA A 268 -5.91 -5.68 -6.72
CA ALA A 268 -4.73 -5.94 -7.51
C ALA A 268 -3.64 -4.85 -7.42
N TRP A 269 -3.89 -3.69 -6.79
CA TRP A 269 -2.89 -2.62 -6.66
C TRP A 269 -1.61 -3.12 -5.97
N GLN A 270 -1.72 -3.98 -4.95
CA GLN A 270 -0.55 -4.56 -4.27
C GLN A 270 0.34 -5.37 -5.22
N ILE A 271 -0.30 -6.09 -6.14
CA ILE A 271 0.36 -6.93 -7.16
C ILE A 271 0.99 -6.04 -8.25
N LEU A 272 0.25 -5.03 -8.70
CA LEU A 272 0.63 -4.15 -9.80
C LEU A 272 1.74 -3.17 -9.42
N LEU A 273 1.89 -2.84 -8.14
CA LEU A 273 2.97 -1.99 -7.64
C LEU A 273 4.29 -2.75 -7.41
N SER A 274 4.25 -4.09 -7.26
CA SER A 274 5.46 -4.90 -7.11
C SER A 274 6.19 -5.06 -8.46
N PRO A 275 7.47 -4.64 -8.60
CA PRO A 275 8.19 -4.76 -9.87
C PRO A 275 8.27 -6.20 -10.40
N ALA A 276 8.47 -7.18 -9.51
CA ALA A 276 8.61 -8.58 -9.89
C ALA A 276 7.30 -9.17 -10.44
N THR A 277 6.16 -8.76 -9.90
CA THR A 277 4.86 -9.29 -10.29
C THR A 277 4.21 -8.47 -11.41
N ALA A 278 4.49 -7.16 -11.49
CA ALA A 278 3.96 -6.28 -12.52
C ALA A 278 4.40 -6.71 -13.93
N GLU A 279 5.66 -7.15 -14.11
CA GLU A 279 6.14 -7.66 -15.41
C GLU A 279 5.40 -8.92 -15.85
N LEU A 280 5.13 -9.82 -14.90
CA LEU A 280 4.34 -11.03 -15.12
C LEU A 280 2.90 -10.70 -15.50
N ILE A 281 2.22 -9.86 -14.71
CA ILE A 281 0.85 -9.44 -15.01
C ILE A 281 0.76 -8.71 -16.35
N GLN A 282 1.71 -7.83 -16.66
CA GLN A 282 1.77 -7.17 -17.97
C GLN A 282 1.89 -8.17 -19.12
N ARG A 283 2.70 -9.22 -18.94
CA ARG A 283 2.87 -10.28 -19.93
C ARG A 283 1.59 -11.09 -20.10
N LEU A 284 0.93 -11.47 -19.00
CA LEU A 284 -0.36 -12.15 -19.03
C LEU A 284 -1.44 -11.30 -19.69
N LEU A 285 -1.50 -9.99 -19.41
CA LEU A 285 -2.41 -9.05 -20.08
C LEU A 285 -2.16 -9.00 -21.59
N LYS A 286 -0.89 -8.94 -22.03
CA LYS A 286 -0.53 -8.87 -23.46
C LYS A 286 -0.82 -10.17 -24.23
N TYR A 287 -0.73 -11.33 -23.57
CA TYR A 287 -0.88 -12.63 -24.22
C TYR A 287 -2.17 -13.37 -23.84
N SER A 288 -3.12 -12.70 -23.19
CA SER A 288 -4.33 -13.30 -22.61
C SER A 288 -5.13 -14.12 -23.64
N ARG A 289 -5.40 -13.58 -24.83
CA ARG A 289 -6.07 -14.32 -25.91
C ARG A 289 -5.34 -15.57 -26.37
N ARG A 290 -4.01 -15.49 -26.55
CA ARG A 290 -3.20 -16.65 -26.96
C ARG A 290 -3.21 -17.74 -25.89
N ALA A 291 -3.30 -17.35 -24.63
CA ALA A 291 -3.38 -18.25 -23.49
C ALA A 291 -4.80 -18.74 -23.18
N ALA A 292 -5.82 -18.34 -23.94
CA ALA A 292 -7.23 -18.56 -23.60
C ALA A 292 -7.52 -18.18 -22.13
N LEU A 293 -7.09 -16.97 -21.77
CA LEU A 293 -7.16 -16.39 -20.44
C LEU A 293 -7.85 -15.02 -20.49
N SER A 294 -8.61 -14.71 -19.46
CA SER A 294 -9.09 -13.37 -19.11
C SER A 294 -8.51 -13.01 -17.76
N LEU A 295 -7.87 -11.83 -17.67
CA LEU A 295 -7.56 -11.25 -16.38
C LEU A 295 -8.72 -10.34 -15.98
N ASP A 296 -9.34 -10.64 -14.85
CA ASP A 296 -10.44 -9.86 -14.29
C ASP A 296 -9.91 -9.12 -13.06
N VAL A 297 -9.59 -7.84 -13.22
CA VAL A 297 -8.95 -7.03 -12.18
C VAL A 297 -10.03 -6.23 -11.45
N VAL A 298 -10.09 -6.38 -10.11
CA VAL A 298 -11.07 -5.68 -9.27
C VAL A 298 -10.35 -4.76 -8.30
N MET A 299 -10.68 -3.47 -8.33
CA MET A 299 -10.06 -2.45 -7.46
C MET A 299 -11.07 -1.37 -7.03
N HIS A 300 -10.74 -0.60 -5.99
CA HIS A 300 -11.60 0.45 -5.46
C HIS A 300 -11.52 1.71 -6.29
N THR A 301 -10.31 2.21 -6.46
CA THR A 301 -10.02 3.41 -7.24
C THR A 301 -8.85 3.13 -8.17
N LEU A 302 -8.75 3.92 -9.23
CA LEU A 302 -7.60 3.92 -10.12
C LEU A 302 -6.41 4.65 -9.49
N SER A 303 -6.69 5.63 -8.63
CA SER A 303 -5.68 6.37 -7.85
C SER A 303 -4.82 5.48 -6.95
N ASP A 304 -5.33 4.31 -6.53
CA ASP A 304 -4.58 3.32 -5.74
C ASP A 304 -3.35 2.76 -6.49
N LEU A 305 -3.31 2.85 -7.83
CA LEU A 305 -2.17 2.42 -8.64
C LEU A 305 -1.04 3.46 -8.69
N GLY A 306 -1.28 4.68 -8.21
CA GLY A 306 -0.38 5.82 -8.41
C GLY A 306 -0.17 6.16 -9.89
N ASP A 307 0.85 6.98 -10.17
CA ASP A 307 1.23 7.37 -11.52
C ASP A 307 2.21 6.35 -12.15
N GLY A 308 2.10 6.13 -13.46
CA GLY A 308 3.10 5.41 -14.26
C GLY A 308 2.68 4.02 -14.73
N LYS A 309 3.62 3.05 -14.70
CA LYS A 309 3.46 1.75 -15.37
C LYS A 309 2.25 0.95 -14.90
N ALA A 310 1.90 1.01 -13.61
CA ALA A 310 0.74 0.29 -13.06
C ALA A 310 -0.57 0.84 -13.65
N GLN A 311 -0.69 2.16 -13.76
CA GLN A 311 -1.84 2.80 -14.40
C GLN A 311 -1.91 2.52 -15.92
N ASP A 312 -0.74 2.39 -16.59
CA ASP A 312 -0.69 1.95 -17.99
C ASP A 312 -1.24 0.53 -18.18
N LEU A 313 -1.15 -0.35 -17.17
CA LEU A 313 -1.72 -1.70 -17.24
C LEU A 313 -3.26 -1.67 -17.27
N ALA A 314 -3.89 -0.70 -16.62
CA ALA A 314 -5.33 -0.51 -16.70
C ALA A 314 -5.80 -0.20 -18.13
N ARG A 315 -4.95 0.41 -18.97
CA ARG A 315 -5.25 0.65 -20.40
C ARG A 315 -5.23 -0.63 -21.25
N LEU A 316 -4.64 -1.72 -20.75
CA LEU A 316 -4.66 -3.02 -21.44
C LEU A 316 -5.98 -3.78 -21.22
N CYS A 317 -6.83 -3.29 -20.32
CA CYS A 317 -8.20 -3.76 -20.16
C CYS A 317 -9.13 -3.02 -21.12
N GLU A 318 -9.58 -3.71 -22.16
CA GLU A 318 -10.53 -3.14 -23.14
C GLU A 318 -11.97 -3.15 -22.63
N ILE A 319 -12.22 -3.92 -21.59
CA ILE A 319 -13.51 -4.01 -20.90
C ILE A 319 -13.34 -3.35 -19.54
N ALA A 320 -14.19 -2.39 -19.24
CA ALA A 320 -14.27 -1.81 -17.92
C ALA A 320 -15.72 -1.71 -17.47
N HIS A 321 -15.98 -2.06 -16.20
CA HIS A 321 -17.23 -1.69 -15.54
C HIS A 321 -16.91 -0.81 -14.34
N ILE A 322 -17.50 0.39 -14.33
CA ILE A 322 -17.22 1.43 -13.36
C ILE A 322 -18.49 1.69 -12.56
N GLY A 323 -18.53 1.19 -11.33
CA GLY A 323 -19.57 1.49 -10.36
C GLY A 323 -19.41 2.90 -9.79
N ARG A 324 -20.15 3.21 -8.72
CA ARG A 324 -20.13 4.53 -8.10
C ARG A 324 -18.72 4.92 -7.60
N LEU A 325 -18.25 6.08 -8.02
CA LEU A 325 -16.99 6.72 -7.59
C LEU A 325 -17.23 8.20 -7.26
N GLY A 326 -16.33 8.81 -6.48
CA GLY A 326 -16.35 10.26 -6.26
C GLY A 326 -16.10 11.06 -7.55
N PRO A 327 -16.51 12.34 -7.63
CA PRO A 327 -16.39 13.13 -8.86
C PRO A 327 -14.96 13.27 -9.40
N GLU A 328 -13.98 13.44 -8.52
CA GLU A 328 -12.56 13.55 -8.89
C GLU A 328 -12.05 12.24 -9.52
N GLU A 329 -12.33 11.12 -8.86
CA GLU A 329 -11.95 9.79 -9.33
C GLU A 329 -12.65 9.43 -10.65
N ALA A 330 -13.93 9.78 -10.79
CA ALA A 330 -14.67 9.61 -12.03
C ALA A 330 -14.01 10.37 -13.21
N ALA A 331 -13.49 11.57 -12.95
CA ALA A 331 -12.78 12.36 -13.96
C ALA A 331 -11.44 11.72 -14.36
N ILE A 332 -10.68 11.18 -13.40
CA ILE A 332 -9.43 10.46 -13.64
C ILE A 332 -9.69 9.22 -14.50
N VAL A 333 -10.65 8.39 -14.10
CA VAL A 333 -11.06 7.18 -14.84
C VAL A 333 -11.57 7.53 -16.23
N GLY A 334 -12.38 8.59 -16.34
CA GLY A 334 -12.90 9.08 -17.61
C GLY A 334 -11.80 9.51 -18.57
N SER A 335 -10.80 10.24 -18.08
CA SER A 335 -9.62 10.65 -18.84
C SER A 335 -8.76 9.46 -19.27
N LEU A 336 -8.52 8.50 -18.36
CA LEU A 336 -7.69 7.33 -18.65
C LEU A 336 -8.34 6.43 -19.71
N LEU A 337 -9.62 6.10 -19.51
CA LEU A 337 -10.36 5.14 -20.33
C LEU A 337 -11.04 5.79 -21.54
N GLY A 338 -10.95 7.11 -21.72
CA GLY A 338 -11.60 7.81 -22.82
C GLY A 338 -13.13 7.73 -22.77
N LEU A 339 -13.71 7.84 -21.58
CA LEU A 339 -15.16 7.83 -21.41
C LEU A 339 -15.77 9.16 -21.91
N PRO A 340 -16.96 9.13 -22.52
CA PRO A 340 -17.66 10.34 -22.91
C PRO A 340 -18.10 11.14 -21.67
N ALA A 341 -18.16 12.46 -21.79
CA ALA A 341 -18.47 13.37 -20.68
C ALA A 341 -19.76 13.00 -19.94
N TRP A 342 -20.82 12.63 -20.69
CA TRP A 342 -22.09 12.22 -20.10
C TRP A 342 -21.96 10.97 -19.21
N ALA A 343 -21.07 10.04 -19.55
CA ALA A 343 -20.87 8.83 -18.75
C ALA A 343 -20.11 9.16 -17.46
N VAL A 344 -19.08 10.01 -17.56
CA VAL A 344 -18.31 10.51 -16.41
C VAL A 344 -19.20 11.25 -15.42
N GLU A 345 -20.08 12.12 -15.91
CA GLU A 345 -21.06 12.86 -15.09
C GLU A 345 -22.04 11.95 -14.34
N ARG A 346 -22.32 10.75 -14.89
CA ARG A 346 -23.25 9.80 -14.27
C ARG A 346 -22.63 8.96 -13.17
N ILE A 347 -21.32 8.67 -13.23
CA ILE A 347 -20.61 7.78 -12.28
C ILE A 347 -20.91 8.08 -10.80
N PRO A 348 -20.87 9.34 -10.32
CA PRO A 348 -21.11 9.64 -8.90
C PRO A 348 -22.54 9.34 -8.40
N SER A 349 -23.49 9.25 -9.33
CA SER A 349 -24.92 9.07 -9.04
C SER A 349 -25.44 7.64 -9.27
N LEU A 350 -24.55 6.69 -9.58
CA LEU A 350 -24.94 5.31 -9.83
C LEU A 350 -25.41 4.62 -8.54
N ASP A 351 -26.50 3.86 -8.64
CA ASP A 351 -26.97 3.00 -7.55
C ASP A 351 -26.12 1.72 -7.46
N PRO A 352 -26.10 1.03 -6.31
CA PRO A 352 -25.48 -0.28 -6.20
C PRO A 352 -25.95 -1.25 -7.29
N GLY A 353 -25.01 -1.91 -7.97
CA GLY A 353 -25.28 -2.81 -9.09
C GLY A 353 -25.52 -2.11 -10.44
N GLN A 354 -25.42 -0.79 -10.50
CA GLN A 354 -25.31 -0.04 -11.75
C GLN A 354 -23.85 0.31 -12.02
N ALA A 355 -23.42 0.19 -13.27
CA ALA A 355 -22.07 0.55 -13.68
C ALA A 355 -22.08 1.18 -15.08
N VAL A 356 -21.17 2.12 -15.33
CA VAL A 356 -20.77 2.50 -16.68
C VAL A 356 -19.93 1.36 -17.24
N TRP A 357 -20.40 0.74 -18.32
CA TRP A 357 -19.68 -0.29 -19.06
C TRP A 357 -19.01 0.32 -20.28
N LYS A 358 -17.72 0.11 -20.41
CA LYS A 358 -16.95 0.34 -21.63
C LYS A 358 -16.54 -1.01 -22.20
N VAL A 359 -16.80 -1.24 -23.49
CA VAL A 359 -16.46 -2.50 -24.17
C VAL A 359 -15.79 -2.20 -25.51
N GLY A 360 -14.50 -2.51 -25.62
CA GLY A 360 -13.74 -2.18 -26.83
C GLY A 360 -13.59 -0.66 -26.98
N PRO A 361 -13.24 -0.14 -28.17
CA PRO A 361 -12.90 1.27 -28.34
C PRO A 361 -14.08 2.23 -28.12
N ASP A 362 -15.27 1.89 -28.63
CA ASP A 362 -16.34 2.88 -28.83
C ASP A 362 -17.60 2.65 -28.00
N TYR A 363 -17.87 1.42 -27.52
CA TYR A 363 -19.12 1.12 -26.82
C TYR A 363 -19.05 1.59 -25.37
N VAL A 364 -19.96 2.49 -24.99
CA VAL A 364 -20.19 2.93 -23.62
C VAL A 364 -21.69 2.95 -23.32
N ASP A 365 -22.09 2.34 -22.21
CA ASP A 365 -23.48 2.27 -21.74
C ASP A 365 -23.54 2.25 -20.21
N ILE A 366 -24.71 2.50 -19.62
CA ILE A 366 -24.97 2.29 -18.19
C ILE A 366 -25.78 1.01 -18.05
N ILE A 367 -25.20 -0.01 -17.45
CA ILE A 367 -25.85 -1.30 -17.27
C ILE A 367 -26.19 -1.52 -15.80
N GLN A 368 -27.42 -1.95 -15.56
CA GLN A 368 -27.82 -2.50 -14.28
C GLN A 368 -27.63 -4.02 -14.31
N THR A 369 -26.74 -4.53 -13.46
CA THR A 369 -26.57 -5.97 -13.25
C THR A 369 -27.86 -6.57 -12.70
N LEU A 370 -28.35 -7.62 -13.35
CA LEU A 370 -29.53 -8.35 -12.90
C LEU A 370 -29.07 -9.68 -12.30
N LEU A 371 -29.48 -9.95 -11.06
CA LEU A 371 -29.11 -11.15 -10.30
C LEU A 371 -30.34 -12.05 -10.14
N SER A 372 -30.14 -13.36 -10.24
CA SER A 372 -31.09 -14.33 -9.70
C SER A 372 -31.09 -14.29 -8.17
N GLU A 373 -32.12 -14.85 -7.55
CA GLU A 373 -32.19 -14.94 -6.08
C GLU A 373 -30.99 -15.72 -5.50
N ASP A 374 -30.57 -16.79 -6.18
CA ASP A 374 -29.43 -17.61 -5.77
C ASP A 374 -28.12 -16.82 -5.86
N GLU A 375 -27.91 -16.08 -6.95
CA GLU A 375 -26.74 -15.22 -7.10
C GLU A 375 -26.73 -14.11 -6.06
N ALA A 376 -27.87 -13.47 -5.80
CA ALA A 376 -27.97 -12.46 -4.77
C ALA A 376 -27.54 -13.02 -3.40
N ARG A 377 -27.98 -14.24 -3.02
CA ARG A 377 -27.55 -14.89 -1.77
C ARG A 377 -26.06 -15.24 -1.74
N LEU A 378 -25.52 -15.78 -2.84
CA LEU A 378 -24.12 -16.22 -2.91
C LEU A 378 -23.11 -15.06 -2.98
N THR A 379 -23.55 -13.89 -3.44
CA THR A 379 -22.71 -12.71 -3.65
C THR A 379 -22.93 -11.61 -2.62
N ASP A 380 -23.78 -11.87 -1.62
CA ASP A 380 -24.09 -10.93 -0.56
C ASP A 380 -22.96 -10.88 0.47
N THR A 381 -22.17 -9.81 0.39
CA THR A 381 -21.05 -9.55 1.30
C THR A 381 -21.42 -8.50 2.36
N SER A 382 -22.70 -8.12 2.44
CA SER A 382 -23.18 -6.99 3.26
C SER A 382 -24.07 -7.41 4.43
N THR A 383 -24.15 -8.71 4.71
CA THR A 383 -24.95 -9.30 5.79
C THR A 383 -24.58 -8.75 7.16
N ARG A 384 -23.29 -8.61 7.50
CA ARG A 384 -22.88 -8.01 8.79
C ARG A 384 -23.14 -6.51 8.87
N ARG A 385 -22.85 -5.73 7.82
CA ARG A 385 -23.15 -4.30 7.81
C ARG A 385 -24.65 -4.06 8.04
N ARG A 386 -25.50 -4.85 7.39
CA ARG A 386 -26.95 -4.80 7.63
C ARG A 386 -27.30 -5.25 9.04
N ALA A 387 -26.71 -6.32 9.56
CA ALA A 387 -26.95 -6.74 10.95
C ALA A 387 -26.53 -5.69 11.99
N ALA A 388 -25.39 -5.02 11.80
CA ALA A 388 -24.92 -3.94 12.65
C ALA A 388 -25.83 -2.70 12.54
N GLN A 389 -26.26 -2.36 11.32
CA GLN A 389 -27.17 -1.24 11.10
C GLN A 389 -28.58 -1.53 11.64
N GLN A 390 -29.03 -2.79 11.54
CA GLN A 390 -30.25 -3.31 12.15
C GLN A 390 -30.17 -3.23 13.68
N ALA A 391 -29.05 -3.65 14.28
CA ALA A 391 -28.85 -3.56 15.72
C ALA A 391 -28.84 -2.10 16.22
N VAL A 392 -28.30 -1.17 15.44
CA VAL A 392 -28.35 0.27 15.76
C VAL A 392 -29.77 0.83 15.62
N THR A 393 -30.53 0.45 14.59
CA THR A 393 -31.94 0.85 14.47
C THR A 393 -32.81 0.20 15.54
N ASP A 394 -32.62 -1.07 15.86
CA ASP A 394 -33.36 -1.79 16.90
C ASP A 394 -33.04 -1.19 18.29
N ALA A 395 -31.79 -0.80 18.54
CA ALA A 395 -31.41 -0.06 19.75
C ALA A 395 -32.03 1.34 19.80
N ALA A 396 -32.07 2.07 18.68
CA ALA A 396 -32.71 3.39 18.59
C ALA A 396 -34.23 3.30 18.76
N GLU A 397 -34.89 2.28 18.21
CA GLU A 397 -36.31 2.00 18.39
C GLU A 397 -36.61 1.59 19.85
N THR A 398 -35.72 0.78 20.47
CA THR A 398 -35.84 0.41 21.89
C THR A 398 -35.70 1.64 22.80
N ILE A 399 -34.78 2.55 22.51
CA ILE A 399 -34.61 3.80 23.26
C ILE A 399 -35.83 4.72 23.09
N ALA A 400 -36.38 4.83 21.88
CA ALA A 400 -37.60 5.61 21.62
C ALA A 400 -38.83 5.04 22.36
N VAL A 401 -38.96 3.72 22.47
CA VAL A 401 -40.03 3.07 23.25
C VAL A 401 -39.85 3.28 24.76
N ILE A 402 -38.62 3.35 25.26
CA ILE A 402 -38.31 3.67 26.66
C ILE A 402 -38.59 5.16 26.97
N GLU A 403 -38.40 6.06 26.02
CA GLU A 403 -38.73 7.50 26.17
C GLU A 403 -40.24 7.80 26.05
N GLU A 404 -41.03 6.92 25.42
CA GLU A 404 -42.50 7.04 25.34
C GLU A 404 -43.25 6.33 26.50
N GLU A 405 -42.58 5.49 27.30
CA GLU A 405 -43.13 4.97 28.55
C GLU A 405 -43.19 6.11 29.59
N PRO A 406 -44.37 6.51 30.08
CA PRO A 406 -44.46 7.61 31.02
C PRO A 406 -43.78 7.23 32.33
N THR A 407 -42.74 7.99 32.69
CA THR A 407 -41.99 7.81 33.94
C THR A 407 -42.92 7.63 35.14
N GLU A 408 -42.59 6.65 36.01
CA GLU A 408 -43.31 6.29 37.24
C GLU A 408 -43.59 7.47 38.20
N THR A 409 -42.95 8.61 37.97
CA THR A 409 -43.16 9.85 38.71
C THR A 409 -44.46 10.57 38.36
N GLU A 410 -45.07 10.33 37.19
CA GLU A 410 -46.37 10.90 36.80
C GLU A 410 -47.56 10.01 37.17
N ARG A 411 -47.35 8.72 37.46
CA ARG A 411 -48.40 7.81 37.97
C ARG A 411 -48.65 7.98 39.49
N ALA A 412 -47.74 8.62 40.23
CA ALA A 412 -47.84 8.81 41.69
C ALA A 412 -48.70 10.02 42.15
N ARG A 413 -49.48 10.64 41.26
CA ARG A 413 -50.41 11.75 41.59
C ARG A 413 -51.87 11.48 41.27
N ALA A 414 -52.28 10.21 41.24
CA ALA A 414 -53.69 9.84 41.23
C ALA A 414 -53.95 8.65 42.17
N SER A 415 -54.48 9.02 43.34
CA SER A 415 -55.31 8.22 44.26
C SER A 415 -54.71 6.98 44.93
N ASP A 416 -54.31 7.19 46.19
CA ASP A 416 -54.58 6.30 47.31
C ASP A 416 -56.04 5.80 47.30
N ILE A 417 -56.26 4.50 47.58
CA ILE A 417 -57.37 3.93 48.37
C ILE A 417 -57.01 2.45 48.71
N ASP A 418 -56.66 2.25 49.99
CA ASP A 418 -57.03 1.19 50.94
C ASP A 418 -57.06 -0.34 50.61
N LEU A 419 -56.28 -1.05 51.46
CA LEU A 419 -56.58 -2.26 52.29
C LEU A 419 -56.36 -3.70 51.77
N CYS A 420 -55.48 -4.40 52.53
CA CYS A 420 -55.48 -5.80 53.05
C CYS A 420 -55.59 -6.96 52.03
N ASP A 421 -54.99 -8.15 52.19
CA ASP A 421 -54.59 -8.97 53.35
C ASP A 421 -53.71 -10.16 52.85
N GLY A 422 -53.00 -10.86 53.76
CA GLY A 422 -52.83 -12.32 53.66
C GLY A 422 -51.58 -12.96 53.04
N ASP A 423 -50.79 -13.58 53.92
CA ASP A 423 -50.03 -14.84 53.79
C ASP A 423 -48.63 -14.93 53.13
N ARG A 424 -47.66 -15.16 54.03
CA ARG A 424 -46.41 -15.95 53.89
C ARG A 424 -46.71 -17.46 54.11
N PRO A 425 -45.79 -18.44 54.01
CA PRO A 425 -44.32 -18.38 53.84
C PRO A 425 -43.71 -19.41 52.84
N ASP A 426 -42.43 -19.28 52.50
CA ASP A 426 -41.42 -20.27 52.92
C ASP A 426 -39.97 -19.86 52.62
N THR A 427 -39.14 -20.15 53.61
CA THR A 427 -37.71 -19.90 53.89
C THR A 427 -36.75 -20.73 53.01
N MET A 428 -35.69 -20.15 52.41
CA MET A 428 -34.25 -20.09 52.85
C MET A 428 -33.54 -21.46 53.05
N PRO A 429 -32.20 -21.61 52.85
CA PRO A 429 -31.15 -20.58 52.91
C PRO A 429 -29.97 -20.70 51.89
N ILE A 430 -29.06 -19.73 52.03
CA ILE A 430 -27.73 -19.55 51.42
C ILE A 430 -26.69 -20.26 52.32
N ASP A 431 -25.58 -20.78 51.78
CA ASP A 431 -24.19 -20.33 52.08
C ASP A 431 -23.04 -21.36 51.86
N GLU A 432 -21.88 -20.80 51.53
CA GLU A 432 -20.46 -21.22 51.66
C GLU A 432 -19.77 -22.23 50.71
N THR A 433 -18.52 -21.86 50.36
CA THR A 433 -17.53 -22.39 49.41
C THR A 433 -16.43 -23.25 50.12
N PRO A 434 -15.21 -23.50 49.56
CA PRO A 434 -14.83 -24.65 48.72
C PRO A 434 -13.57 -25.43 49.20
N LEU A 435 -13.36 -26.70 48.82
CA LEU A 435 -12.05 -27.42 48.90
C LEU A 435 -12.02 -28.52 47.79
N VAL A 436 -11.21 -28.37 46.73
CA VAL A 436 -9.83 -28.88 46.52
C VAL A 436 -9.71 -30.41 46.48
N GLU A 437 -9.44 -30.96 45.29
CA GLU A 437 -8.57 -32.14 45.09
C GLU A 437 -7.92 -32.10 43.67
N GLN A 438 -6.59 -31.99 43.69
CA GLN A 438 -5.56 -32.22 42.65
C GLN A 438 -5.60 -33.69 42.16
N GLU A 439 -5.03 -34.18 41.05
CA GLU A 439 -3.90 -33.86 40.14
C GLU A 439 -4.02 -34.91 38.98
N ALA A 440 -3.73 -34.68 37.69
CA ALA A 440 -2.43 -34.71 36.98
C ALA A 440 -2.77 -35.07 35.49
N ALA A 441 -2.05 -34.76 34.40
CA ALA A 441 -0.84 -34.00 34.05
C ALA A 441 -0.75 -33.88 32.50
N ASP A 442 0.01 -32.88 32.03
CA ASP A 442 0.62 -32.63 30.68
C ASP A 442 -0.32 -32.25 29.51
N ASP A 443 -0.03 -31.28 28.64
CA ASP A 443 1.25 -30.83 28.05
C ASP A 443 1.18 -29.36 27.55
N TRP A 444 2.33 -28.76 27.24
CA TRP A 444 2.61 -27.32 27.17
C TRP A 444 2.02 -26.55 25.95
N ASP A 445 1.37 -25.41 26.21
CA ASP A 445 0.98 -24.40 25.21
C ASP A 445 1.55 -23.02 25.60
N TRP A 446 2.50 -22.50 24.82
CA TRP A 446 2.92 -21.09 24.91
C TRP A 446 2.49 -20.38 23.62
N GLU A 447 1.31 -19.74 23.66
CA GLU A 447 0.99 -18.63 22.77
C GLU A 447 1.58 -17.33 23.35
N MET A 448 2.23 -16.54 22.49
CA MET A 448 2.70 -15.20 22.82
C MET A 448 1.52 -14.20 22.71
N PRO A 449 1.22 -13.37 23.72
CA PRO A 449 0.04 -12.49 23.67
C PRO A 449 0.17 -11.33 22.66
N PRO A 450 -0.94 -10.84 22.07
CA PRO A 450 -0.93 -9.86 20.96
C PRO A 450 -0.85 -8.38 21.37
N ASN A 451 -0.47 -8.02 22.60
CA ASN A 451 -0.41 -6.61 23.03
C ASN A 451 0.95 -6.28 23.66
N VAL A 452 1.97 -6.04 22.84
CA VAL A 452 3.13 -5.25 23.31
C VAL A 452 2.73 -3.79 23.15
N ILE A 453 2.20 -3.21 24.23
CA ILE A 453 1.97 -1.77 24.33
C ILE A 453 3.33 -1.09 24.21
N ASP A 454 3.46 -0.20 23.24
CA ASP A 454 4.62 0.66 23.07
C ASP A 454 4.92 1.41 24.38
N GLY A 455 6.07 1.12 24.98
CA GLY A 455 6.50 1.69 26.25
C GLY A 455 6.53 3.23 26.26
N ARG A 456 6.64 3.86 25.07
CA ARG A 456 6.59 5.32 24.90
C ARG A 456 5.28 5.91 25.44
N HIS A 457 4.14 5.24 25.27
CA HIS A 457 2.85 5.75 25.77
C HIS A 457 2.76 5.69 27.30
N HIS A 458 3.29 4.62 27.90
CA HIS A 458 3.35 4.46 29.36
C HIS A 458 4.28 5.50 29.99
N ASP A 459 5.41 5.81 29.38
CA ASP A 459 6.35 6.81 29.88
C ASP A 459 5.74 8.22 29.84
N VAL A 460 4.96 8.52 28.80
CA VAL A 460 4.19 9.76 28.66
C VAL A 460 3.12 9.90 29.75
N ILE A 461 2.33 8.85 29.98
CA ILE A 461 1.30 8.85 31.04
C ILE A 461 1.94 8.93 32.42
N ARG A 462 3.08 8.27 32.64
CA ARG A 462 3.82 8.33 33.90
C ARG A 462 4.31 9.73 34.19
N ALA A 463 4.93 10.40 33.20
CA ALA A 463 5.34 11.80 33.33
C ALA A 463 4.16 12.72 33.66
N ALA A 464 3.00 12.51 33.03
CA ALA A 464 1.79 13.27 33.35
C ALA A 464 1.28 13.00 34.78
N SER A 465 1.29 11.75 35.24
CA SER A 465 0.86 11.36 36.59
C SER A 465 1.78 11.89 37.70
N GLU A 466 3.05 12.14 37.38
CA GLU A 466 4.03 12.76 38.27
C GLU A 466 3.95 14.30 38.27
N GLY A 467 2.97 14.88 37.55
CA GLY A 467 2.77 16.33 37.45
C GLY A 467 3.69 17.02 36.42
N ARG A 468 4.44 16.27 35.61
CA ARG A 468 5.34 16.78 34.56
C ARG A 468 4.62 16.95 33.23
N CYS A 469 3.59 17.80 33.23
CA CYS A 469 2.66 17.97 32.10
C CYS A 469 3.30 18.46 30.80
N ASP A 470 4.23 19.42 30.88
CA ASP A 470 4.91 19.95 29.69
C ASP A 470 5.81 18.89 29.02
N GLU A 471 6.47 18.07 29.84
CA GLU A 471 7.31 16.97 29.38
C GLU A 471 6.47 15.86 28.74
N ALA A 472 5.37 15.47 29.38
CA ALA A 472 4.43 14.49 28.84
C ALA A 472 3.83 14.95 27.49
N ALA A 473 3.47 16.22 27.35
CA ALA A 473 2.94 16.78 26.11
C ALA A 473 3.98 16.78 24.97
N GLN A 474 5.25 17.11 25.28
CA GLN A 474 6.34 17.07 24.30
C GLN A 474 6.66 15.65 23.85
N LEU A 475 6.77 14.72 24.80
CA LEU A 475 7.00 13.30 24.50
C LEU A 475 5.86 12.71 23.67
N ALA A 476 4.60 13.05 23.99
CA ALA A 476 3.44 12.64 23.22
C ALA A 476 3.47 13.18 21.78
N ALA A 477 3.81 14.46 21.61
CA ALA A 477 3.90 15.08 20.29
C ALA A 477 5.06 14.52 19.44
N ILE A 478 6.16 14.11 20.06
CA ILE A 478 7.29 13.46 19.38
C ILE A 478 6.87 12.06 18.91
N GLY A 479 6.27 11.25 19.79
CA GLY A 479 5.78 9.91 19.46
C GLY A 479 4.72 9.94 18.36
N GLU A 480 3.73 10.84 18.49
CA GLU A 480 2.68 11.06 17.49
C GLU A 480 3.28 11.43 16.13
N ARG A 481 4.26 12.34 16.09
CA ARG A 481 4.89 12.75 14.83
C ARG A 481 5.68 11.61 14.18
N GLN A 482 6.39 10.81 14.98
CA GLN A 482 7.13 9.65 14.49
C GLN A 482 6.19 8.64 13.86
N ASP A 483 5.08 8.34 14.54
CA ASP A 483 4.15 7.31 14.09
C ASP A 483 3.23 7.81 12.96
N ILE A 484 2.89 9.11 12.91
CA ILE A 484 2.25 9.72 11.73
C ILE A 484 3.20 9.69 10.52
N THR A 485 4.50 9.88 10.72
CA THR A 485 5.49 9.84 9.63
C THR A 485 5.66 8.41 9.11
N ALA A 486 5.62 7.41 10.00
CA ALA A 486 5.79 6.01 9.66
C ALA A 486 4.52 5.33 9.11
N HIS A 487 3.35 5.64 9.68
CA HIS A 487 2.09 4.93 9.44
C HIS A 487 0.98 5.81 8.82
N GLY A 488 1.17 7.13 8.78
CA GLY A 488 0.21 8.10 8.25
C GLY A 488 -0.75 8.65 9.31
N ILE A 489 -1.40 9.77 8.99
CA ILE A 489 -2.24 10.55 9.94
C ILE A 489 -3.53 9.85 10.37
N ASN A 490 -4.00 8.85 9.61
CA ASN A 490 -5.21 8.09 9.89
C ASN A 490 -4.93 6.65 10.39
N SER A 491 -3.70 6.37 10.81
CA SER A 491 -3.25 5.05 11.30
C SER A 491 -3.78 4.72 12.70
N ASP A 492 -3.71 3.45 13.11
CA ASP A 492 -4.15 3.02 14.45
C ASP A 492 -3.19 3.57 15.51
N GLU A 493 -1.91 3.67 15.15
CA GLU A 493 -0.82 4.26 15.93
C GLU A 493 -1.04 5.77 16.15
N ALA A 494 -1.47 6.51 15.13
CA ALA A 494 -1.86 7.91 15.29
C ALA A 494 -3.08 8.09 16.21
N ALA A 495 -4.06 7.18 16.12
CA ALA A 495 -5.23 7.19 17.00
C ALA A 495 -4.87 6.84 18.45
N LEU A 496 -3.94 5.91 18.67
CA LEU A 496 -3.37 5.58 19.98
C LEU A 496 -2.66 6.79 20.62
N TRP A 497 -1.96 7.60 19.83
CA TRP A 497 -1.33 8.84 20.30
C TRP A 497 -2.36 9.93 20.63
N LEU A 498 -3.41 10.10 19.83
CA LEU A 498 -4.51 11.01 20.16
C LEU A 498 -5.22 10.61 21.46
N SER A 499 -5.40 9.30 21.65
CA SER A 499 -5.91 8.72 22.89
C SER A 499 -4.96 9.06 24.06
N THR A 500 -3.66 8.78 23.92
CA THR A 500 -2.65 9.08 24.94
C THR A 500 -2.64 10.56 25.32
N ARG A 501 -2.78 11.46 24.34
CA ARG A 501 -2.88 12.92 24.56
C ARG A 501 -4.17 13.31 25.27
N ALA A 502 -5.29 12.65 25.00
CA ALA A 502 -6.52 12.85 25.74
C ALA A 502 -6.34 12.49 27.23
N LYS A 503 -5.62 11.39 27.51
CA LYS A 503 -5.31 10.97 28.88
C LYS A 503 -4.34 11.91 29.59
N VAL A 504 -3.32 12.40 28.89
CA VAL A 504 -2.41 13.45 29.41
C VAL A 504 -3.18 14.73 29.72
N ALA A 505 -4.06 15.18 28.81
CA ALA A 505 -4.87 16.39 29.02
C ALA A 505 -5.80 16.25 30.25
N GLU A 506 -6.36 15.06 30.48
CA GLU A 506 -7.17 14.75 31.67
C GLU A 506 -6.34 14.81 32.96
N LEU A 507 -5.17 14.16 33.00
CA LEU A 507 -4.27 14.17 34.16
C LEU A 507 -3.69 15.56 34.47
N CYS A 508 -3.54 16.39 33.43
CA CYS A 508 -3.01 17.74 33.51
C CYS A 508 -4.09 18.82 33.69
N GLY A 509 -5.34 18.44 33.97
CA GLY A 509 -6.41 19.37 34.34
C GLY A 509 -7.05 20.15 33.18
N SER A 510 -7.01 19.62 31.96
CA SER A 510 -7.60 20.19 30.74
C SER A 510 -8.71 19.29 30.16
N PRO A 511 -9.88 19.17 30.82
CA PRO A 511 -10.94 18.23 30.46
C PRO A 511 -11.58 18.53 29.09
N ASP A 512 -11.69 19.79 28.70
CA ASP A 512 -12.26 20.18 27.39
C ASP A 512 -11.37 19.71 26.23
N GLN A 513 -10.05 19.77 26.41
CA GLN A 513 -9.09 19.28 25.43
C GLN A 513 -9.13 17.75 25.32
N ALA A 514 -9.29 17.05 26.44
CA ALA A 514 -9.46 15.60 26.47
C ALA A 514 -10.72 15.17 25.70
N ALA A 515 -11.85 15.86 25.90
CA ALA A 515 -13.10 15.60 25.19
C ALA A 515 -12.96 15.83 23.67
N GLN A 516 -12.29 16.91 23.26
CA GLN A 516 -12.07 17.21 21.84
C GLN A 516 -11.17 16.14 21.15
N LEU A 517 -10.14 15.67 21.84
CA LEU A 517 -9.26 14.62 21.33
C LEU A 517 -9.98 13.28 21.21
N ARG A 518 -10.75 12.88 22.22
CA ARG A 518 -11.60 11.67 22.16
C ARG A 518 -12.62 11.74 21.02
N ALA A 519 -13.30 12.88 20.85
CA ALA A 519 -14.24 13.07 19.74
C ALA A 519 -13.57 12.99 18.35
N THR A 520 -12.28 13.37 18.27
CA THR A 520 -11.48 13.24 17.04
C THR A 520 -11.18 11.76 16.76
N VAL A 521 -10.80 10.98 17.78
CA VAL A 521 -10.59 9.53 17.68
C VAL A 521 -11.87 8.82 17.24
N THR A 522 -13.02 9.16 17.84
CA THR A 522 -14.33 8.61 17.42
C THR A 522 -14.68 8.96 15.97
N ARG A 523 -14.37 10.19 15.50
CA ARG A 523 -14.59 10.60 14.11
C ARG A 523 -13.69 9.85 13.12
N MET A 524 -12.53 9.37 13.56
CA MET A 524 -11.66 8.48 12.78
C MET A 524 -12.20 7.05 12.71
N GLY A 525 -13.36 6.75 13.33
CA GLY A 525 -13.98 5.43 13.33
C GLY A 525 -13.27 4.42 14.24
N LYS A 526 -12.48 4.92 15.19
CA LYS A 526 -11.65 4.12 16.10
C LYS A 526 -12.08 4.41 17.53
N ASP A 527 -12.11 3.38 18.38
CA ASP A 527 -12.40 3.53 19.81
C ASP A 527 -11.29 2.79 20.57
N VAL A 528 -10.28 3.54 21.01
CA VAL A 528 -9.01 2.95 21.46
C VAL A 528 -8.56 3.57 22.78
N GLU A 529 -9.26 3.28 23.88
CA GLU A 529 -8.75 3.59 25.23
C GLU A 529 -7.83 2.45 25.73
N TRP A 530 -6.59 2.45 25.28
CA TRP A 530 -5.62 1.39 25.56
C TRP A 530 -5.25 1.24 27.06
N TRP A 531 -5.50 2.26 27.88
CA TRP A 531 -5.27 2.25 29.34
C TRP A 531 -6.44 1.68 30.17
N GLN A 532 -7.55 1.29 29.54
CA GLN A 532 -8.64 0.56 30.21
C GLN A 532 -8.37 -0.95 30.31
N GLN A 533 -7.31 -1.45 29.67
CA GLN A 533 -6.82 -2.81 29.87
C GLN A 533 -5.96 -2.84 31.14
N GLU A 534 -6.49 -3.40 32.24
CA GLU A 534 -5.74 -3.53 33.50
C GLU A 534 -4.46 -4.35 33.29
N PRO A 535 -3.30 -3.91 33.80
CA PRO A 535 -2.14 -4.77 33.90
C PRO A 535 -2.43 -5.84 34.96
N ALA A 536 -2.37 -7.12 34.57
CA ALA A 536 -2.40 -8.22 35.52
C ALA A 536 -1.33 -7.98 36.60
N SER A 537 -1.78 -7.92 37.84
CA SER A 537 -0.95 -7.64 39.01
C SER A 537 -0.02 -8.82 39.31
N ASN A 538 1.24 -8.71 38.87
CA ASN A 538 2.29 -9.64 39.31
C ASN A 538 2.82 -9.19 40.67
N THR A 539 2.33 -9.85 41.73
CA THR A 539 3.07 -9.95 42.99
C THR A 539 4.01 -11.16 42.89
N THR A 540 5.23 -10.97 43.39
CA THR A 540 6.27 -11.97 43.73
C THR A 540 7.32 -12.28 42.64
N ALA A 541 8.47 -11.62 42.78
CA ALA A 541 9.81 -12.21 42.97
C ALA A 541 10.87 -11.39 42.23
N ALA A 542 11.56 -10.52 42.98
CA ALA A 542 12.72 -9.78 42.48
C ALA A 542 13.94 -10.71 42.36
N PRO A 543 14.68 -10.70 41.23
CA PRO A 543 16.07 -11.12 41.23
C PRO A 543 16.95 -9.92 41.59
N ALA A 544 17.74 -10.11 42.64
CA ALA A 544 18.69 -9.16 43.18
C ALA A 544 19.85 -8.88 42.21
N TRP A 545 20.17 -7.61 42.01
CA TRP A 545 21.56 -7.16 41.92
C TRP A 545 21.65 -5.65 42.19
N ALA A 546 22.32 -5.30 43.29
CA ALA A 546 23.21 -4.15 43.46
C ALA A 546 23.70 -4.14 44.92
N ASP A 547 24.97 -4.48 45.16
CA ASP A 547 25.95 -3.57 45.79
C ASP A 547 27.38 -4.21 45.80
N PRO A 548 28.49 -3.48 46.10
CA PRO A 548 29.68 -3.49 45.25
C PRO A 548 30.95 -3.93 46.04
N SER A 549 31.96 -4.48 45.37
CA SER A 549 33.34 -4.41 45.90
C SER A 549 34.38 -4.92 44.89
N GLN A 550 35.12 -3.94 44.37
CA GLN A 550 36.53 -3.88 43.96
C GLN A 550 37.25 -4.98 43.12
N PRO A 551 38.28 -4.57 42.32
CA PRO A 551 38.93 -5.34 41.23
C PRO A 551 40.27 -5.96 41.74
N PRO A 552 41.27 -6.40 40.93
CA PRO A 552 41.42 -6.48 39.45
C PRO A 552 42.03 -7.81 38.93
N THR A 553 42.13 -8.01 37.61
CA THR A 553 43.42 -8.17 36.89
C THR A 553 43.24 -8.47 35.39
N ALA A 554 44.06 -7.78 34.59
CA ALA A 554 44.22 -7.94 33.15
C ALA A 554 45.15 -9.12 32.82
N GLY A 555 44.97 -9.70 31.63
CA GLY A 555 45.92 -10.66 31.06
C GLY A 555 45.55 -11.11 29.66
N SER A 556 46.21 -10.52 28.65
CA SER A 556 46.51 -11.07 27.32
C SER A 556 47.64 -10.20 26.76
N PRO A 557 48.46 -10.64 25.79
CA PRO A 557 48.43 -11.90 25.04
C PRO A 557 49.80 -12.63 25.03
N ASP A 558 49.86 -13.85 24.51
CA ASP A 558 51.12 -14.42 24.04
C ASP A 558 51.03 -14.77 22.55
N ALA A 559 52.13 -14.47 21.87
CA ALA A 559 52.33 -14.54 20.44
C ALA A 559 52.94 -15.89 20.04
N GLY A 560 52.59 -16.38 18.85
CA GLY A 560 53.26 -17.50 18.20
C GLY A 560 52.72 -17.65 16.78
N GLU A 561 53.38 -17.01 15.81
CA GLU A 561 54.41 -17.60 14.94
C GLU A 561 53.86 -18.37 13.74
N VAL A 562 54.12 -17.78 12.57
CA VAL A 562 53.93 -18.29 11.22
C VAL A 562 55.07 -19.25 10.87
N PRO A 563 54.83 -20.26 10.00
CA PRO A 563 55.87 -20.67 9.06
C PRO A 563 55.42 -20.65 7.59
N SER A 564 56.09 -19.77 6.86
CA SER A 564 56.72 -19.92 5.54
C SER A 564 56.34 -21.09 4.60
N GLN A 565 55.83 -20.72 3.42
CA GLN A 565 56.02 -21.45 2.17
C GLN A 565 57.38 -21.12 1.53
N PRO A 566 57.93 -22.02 0.68
CA PRO A 566 58.78 -21.60 -0.43
C PRO A 566 58.17 -21.95 -1.81
N ASN A 567 58.24 -20.95 -2.68
CA ASN A 567 57.97 -20.92 -4.12
C ASN A 567 58.59 -22.07 -4.93
N ARG A 568 57.97 -22.42 -6.07
CA ARG A 568 58.65 -22.50 -7.39
C ARG A 568 57.73 -22.73 -8.61
N ARG A 569 57.97 -21.88 -9.64
CA ARG A 569 57.94 -22.10 -11.12
C ARG A 569 56.67 -21.79 -11.95
N ALA A 570 56.54 -20.50 -12.27
CA ALA A 570 56.55 -19.80 -13.58
C ALA A 570 56.35 -20.53 -14.95
N TRP A 571 55.69 -19.76 -15.86
CA TRP A 571 55.66 -19.68 -17.35
C TRP A 571 54.33 -20.02 -18.08
N PRO A 572 53.96 -19.38 -19.23
CA PRO A 572 53.22 -18.10 -19.28
C PRO A 572 52.02 -18.12 -20.27
N TYR A 573 51.22 -17.04 -20.37
CA TYR A 573 50.77 -16.48 -21.67
C TYR A 573 50.19 -15.07 -21.49
N VAL A 574 50.88 -14.10 -22.08
CA VAL A 574 50.40 -12.74 -22.36
C VAL A 574 49.58 -12.83 -23.65
N ALA A 575 48.26 -12.58 -23.59
CA ALA A 575 47.43 -12.15 -24.74
C ALA A 575 45.95 -11.87 -24.40
N VAL A 576 45.56 -11.03 -23.41
CA VAL A 576 44.15 -10.53 -23.34
C VAL A 576 43.99 -9.11 -22.75
N ILE A 577 45.03 -8.27 -22.70
CA ILE A 577 44.91 -6.95 -22.01
C ILE A 577 44.23 -5.85 -22.86
N ALA A 578 43.95 -6.05 -24.15
CA ALA A 578 43.30 -5.01 -24.96
C ALA A 578 41.75 -5.10 -25.02
N GLY A 579 41.13 -6.21 -24.59
CA GLY A 579 39.68 -6.41 -24.71
C GLY A 579 38.86 -6.06 -23.46
N LEU A 580 39.45 -6.18 -22.27
CA LEU A 580 38.72 -5.99 -20.99
C LEU A 580 38.64 -4.53 -20.54
N ALA A 581 39.54 -3.65 -21.02
CA ALA A 581 39.48 -2.24 -20.68
C ALA A 581 38.31 -1.51 -21.34
N LEU A 582 37.83 -1.97 -22.51
CA LEU A 582 36.68 -1.38 -23.23
C LEU A 582 35.32 -1.89 -22.75
N VAL A 583 35.25 -3.10 -22.18
CA VAL A 583 34.00 -3.66 -21.63
C VAL A 583 33.75 -3.18 -20.20
N ALA A 584 34.80 -3.06 -19.38
CA ALA A 584 34.67 -2.52 -18.02
C ALA A 584 34.28 -1.04 -18.02
N THR A 585 34.80 -0.24 -18.96
CA THR A 585 34.38 1.16 -19.13
C THR A 585 32.95 1.28 -19.66
N GLY A 586 32.53 0.41 -20.60
CA GLY A 586 31.15 0.41 -21.11
C GLY A 586 30.09 -0.01 -20.09
N VAL A 587 30.42 -0.91 -19.15
CA VAL A 587 29.49 -1.34 -18.08
C VAL A 587 29.41 -0.31 -16.95
N TRP A 588 30.52 0.32 -16.57
CA TRP A 588 30.51 1.44 -15.61
C TRP A 588 29.79 2.67 -16.16
N GLN A 589 30.03 3.04 -17.43
CA GLN A 589 29.30 4.12 -18.09
C GLN A 589 27.79 3.82 -18.18
N LYS A 590 27.40 2.56 -18.42
CA LYS A 590 25.98 2.19 -18.51
C LYS A 590 25.27 2.22 -17.15
N GLY A 591 25.97 1.87 -16.07
CA GLY A 591 25.45 1.97 -14.70
C GLY A 591 25.25 3.42 -14.26
N ASP A 592 26.25 4.29 -14.51
CA ASP A 592 26.13 5.73 -14.27
C ASP A 592 25.02 6.34 -15.16
N ASP A 593 24.92 5.94 -16.44
CA ASP A 593 23.87 6.41 -17.35
C ASP A 593 22.47 5.97 -16.89
N ASP A 594 22.31 4.78 -16.31
CA ASP A 594 21.03 4.28 -15.79
C ASP A 594 20.64 5.01 -14.50
N GLN A 595 21.61 5.27 -13.61
CA GLN A 595 21.40 6.04 -12.39
C GLN A 595 21.09 7.52 -12.69
N GLU A 596 21.83 8.15 -13.60
CA GLU A 596 21.54 9.51 -14.09
C GLU A 596 20.16 9.56 -14.77
N ARG A 597 19.75 8.52 -15.50
CA ARG A 597 18.41 8.43 -16.09
C ARG A 597 17.32 8.33 -15.03
N HIS A 598 17.53 7.55 -13.96
CA HIS A 598 16.59 7.42 -12.85
C HIS A 598 16.47 8.74 -12.07
N GLU A 599 17.58 9.38 -11.73
CA GLU A 599 17.60 10.69 -11.07
C GLU A 599 16.92 11.76 -11.93
N ARG A 600 17.20 11.76 -13.24
CA ARG A 600 16.57 12.67 -14.20
C ARG A 600 15.06 12.41 -14.33
N GLN A 601 14.60 11.16 -14.27
CA GLN A 601 13.17 10.81 -14.28
C GLN A 601 12.47 11.23 -12.99
N ALA A 602 13.07 10.98 -11.82
CA ALA A 602 12.55 11.41 -10.53
C ALA A 602 12.44 12.95 -10.46
N LYS A 603 13.46 13.66 -10.95
CA LYS A 603 13.46 15.12 -11.02
C LYS A 603 12.43 15.67 -12.02
N ALA A 604 12.13 14.93 -13.09
CA ALA A 604 11.07 15.29 -14.03
C ALA A 604 9.67 15.09 -13.44
N ALA A 605 9.46 14.01 -12.67
CA ALA A 605 8.20 13.75 -11.96
C ALA A 605 7.94 14.79 -10.85
N ALA A 606 8.98 15.19 -10.12
CA ALA A 606 8.90 16.21 -9.08
C ALA A 606 8.96 17.66 -9.61
N TYR A 607 8.85 17.91 -10.92
CA TYR A 607 8.99 19.24 -11.51
C TYR A 607 7.83 20.16 -11.13
N GLN A 608 8.13 21.24 -10.40
CA GLN A 608 7.14 22.24 -9.97
C GLN A 608 7.22 23.55 -10.78
N GLY A 609 8.34 23.78 -11.48
CA GLY A 609 8.52 24.98 -12.32
C GLY A 609 8.67 26.28 -11.53
N ARG A 610 8.83 26.19 -10.20
CA ARG A 610 9.11 27.30 -9.29
C ARG A 610 9.93 26.80 -8.11
N ALA A 611 10.85 27.61 -7.61
CA ALA A 611 11.63 27.32 -6.41
C ALA A 611 12.04 28.60 -5.71
N GLY A 612 12.31 28.52 -4.41
CA GLY A 612 12.70 29.68 -3.64
C GLY A 612 13.55 29.31 -2.44
N ALA A 613 14.21 30.33 -1.90
CA ALA A 613 14.98 30.22 -0.67
C ALA A 613 14.84 31.51 0.13
N ASP A 614 14.60 31.35 1.43
CA ASP A 614 14.60 32.44 2.39
C ASP A 614 16.03 32.58 2.93
N LEU A 615 16.55 33.80 2.87
CA LEU A 615 17.94 34.11 3.16
C LEU A 615 17.99 35.19 4.24
N HIS A 616 18.90 35.02 5.19
CA HIS A 616 19.25 36.05 6.15
C HIS A 616 20.70 36.47 5.93
N ILE A 617 20.92 37.64 5.32
CA ILE A 617 22.25 38.12 4.91
C ILE A 617 22.42 39.56 5.40
N ASP A 618 23.52 39.83 6.12
CA ASP A 618 23.84 41.16 6.67
C ASP A 618 22.72 41.77 7.54
N GLY A 619 22.00 40.92 8.27
CA GLY A 619 20.89 41.32 9.14
C GLY A 619 19.59 41.68 8.41
N VAL A 620 19.46 41.29 7.14
CA VAL A 620 18.27 41.50 6.30
C VAL A 620 17.67 40.17 5.87
N HIS A 621 16.34 40.00 6.02
CA HIS A 621 15.61 38.89 5.41
C HIS A 621 15.32 39.18 3.93
N ALA A 622 15.69 38.25 3.07
CA ALA A 622 15.48 38.34 1.64
C ALA A 622 15.10 36.98 1.05
N ASP A 623 14.18 36.98 0.09
CA ASP A 623 13.69 35.78 -0.57
C ASP A 623 14.13 35.80 -2.03
N VAL A 624 14.85 34.76 -2.46
CA VAL A 624 15.15 34.56 -3.87
C VAL A 624 14.19 33.54 -4.46
N VAL A 625 13.59 33.87 -5.60
CA VAL A 625 12.58 33.04 -6.26
C VAL A 625 12.97 32.83 -7.72
N ALA A 626 13.00 31.58 -8.15
CA ALA A 626 13.08 31.17 -9.55
C ALA A 626 11.71 30.74 -10.06
N ARG A 627 11.30 31.24 -11.23
CA ARG A 627 10.09 30.82 -11.94
C ARG A 627 10.44 30.41 -13.37
N TRP A 628 10.20 29.16 -13.72
CA TRP A 628 10.37 28.66 -15.07
C TRP A 628 9.13 28.99 -15.90
N SER A 629 9.33 29.37 -17.16
CA SER A 629 8.24 29.64 -18.09
C SER A 629 7.47 28.37 -18.43
N ARG A 630 6.19 28.50 -18.81
CA ARG A 630 5.34 27.35 -19.18
C ARG A 630 5.92 26.52 -20.33
N ASP A 631 6.64 27.16 -21.26
CA ASP A 631 7.33 26.50 -22.37
C ASP A 631 8.70 25.90 -21.99
N LYS A 632 9.10 26.04 -20.71
CA LYS A 632 10.35 25.55 -20.10
C LYS A 632 11.64 26.05 -20.75
N ARG A 633 11.58 27.13 -21.53
CA ARG A 633 12.73 27.71 -22.26
C ARG A 633 13.41 28.85 -21.52
N ARG A 634 12.79 29.38 -20.46
CA ARG A 634 13.29 30.54 -19.71
C ARG A 634 13.04 30.35 -18.22
N VAL A 635 13.91 30.93 -17.41
CA VAL A 635 13.74 31.05 -15.96
C VAL A 635 13.91 32.51 -15.56
N VAL A 636 13.03 32.99 -14.70
CA VAL A 636 13.04 34.35 -14.15
C VAL A 636 13.42 34.25 -12.68
N LEU A 637 14.55 34.86 -12.33
CA LEU A 637 15.06 34.98 -10.96
C LEU A 637 14.66 36.34 -10.42
N GLN A 638 14.06 36.38 -9.23
CA GLN A 638 13.65 37.60 -8.56
C GLN A 638 14.12 37.56 -7.11
N LEU A 639 14.69 38.65 -6.61
CA LEU A 639 15.12 38.78 -5.22
C LEU A 639 14.25 39.82 -4.55
N ASN A 640 13.54 39.42 -3.50
CA ASN A 640 12.64 40.27 -2.74
C ASN A 640 13.21 40.48 -1.34
N ALA A 641 13.03 41.66 -0.79
CA ALA A 641 13.28 41.94 0.63
C ALA A 641 12.12 42.82 1.13
N PRO A 642 10.99 42.21 1.53
CA PRO A 642 9.76 42.96 1.81
C PRO A 642 9.93 43.90 3.01
N PHE A 643 9.87 45.21 2.75
CA PHE A 643 9.73 46.30 3.73
C PHE A 643 10.75 46.35 4.87
N GLU A 644 11.94 45.80 4.68
CA GLU A 644 13.00 45.88 5.69
C GLU A 644 13.69 47.25 5.71
N ALA A 645 13.52 47.99 6.82
CA ALA A 645 14.08 49.34 7.03
C ALA A 645 15.61 49.42 6.82
N ASN A 646 16.31 48.29 6.90
CA ASN A 646 17.76 48.18 6.89
C ASN A 646 18.36 47.77 5.53
N SER A 647 17.56 47.36 4.54
CA SER A 647 18.08 46.97 3.22
C SER A 647 18.52 48.20 2.42
N LYS A 648 19.79 48.23 2.01
CA LYS A 648 20.41 49.32 1.23
C LYS A 648 20.82 48.89 -0.18
N LEU A 649 21.16 47.62 -0.37
CA LEU A 649 21.54 47.04 -1.65
C LEU A 649 20.95 45.63 -1.78
N LEU A 650 20.32 45.37 -2.92
CA LEU A 650 20.00 44.03 -3.38
C LEU A 650 20.74 43.78 -4.69
N ARG A 651 21.48 42.68 -4.78
CA ARG A 651 22.18 42.28 -6.00
C ARG A 651 22.06 40.78 -6.20
N MET A 652 21.87 40.38 -7.44
CA MET A 652 21.95 38.99 -7.88
C MET A 652 22.87 38.86 -9.09
N ASP A 653 23.64 37.79 -9.11
CA ASP A 653 24.51 37.42 -10.23
C ASP A 653 24.25 35.95 -10.59
N ALA A 654 23.91 35.68 -11.86
CA ALA A 654 23.64 34.34 -12.35
C ALA A 654 24.02 34.21 -13.83
N SER A 655 24.78 33.18 -14.18
CA SER A 655 25.17 32.86 -15.57
C SER A 655 25.71 34.06 -16.38
N GLY A 656 26.57 34.87 -15.77
CA GLY A 656 27.18 36.05 -16.41
C GLY A 656 26.27 37.28 -16.54
N ARG A 657 25.05 37.25 -15.98
CA ARG A 657 24.17 38.42 -15.86
C ARG A 657 24.11 38.89 -14.42
N SER A 658 23.93 40.19 -14.25
CA SER A 658 23.86 40.85 -12.95
C SER A 658 22.68 41.81 -12.93
N ALA A 659 21.91 41.80 -11.86
CA ALA A 659 20.90 42.80 -11.57
C ALA A 659 21.13 43.34 -10.16
N LYS A 660 21.06 44.67 -10.00
CA LYS A 660 21.25 45.34 -8.72
C LYS A 660 20.22 46.44 -8.54
N SER A 661 19.79 46.66 -7.30
CA SER A 661 19.03 47.82 -6.88
C SER A 661 19.66 48.40 -5.63
N ILE A 662 19.87 49.71 -5.62
CA ILE A 662 20.33 50.48 -4.46
C ILE A 662 19.16 51.30 -3.96
N ARG A 663 19.15 51.62 -2.67
CA ARG A 663 18.14 52.46 -2.04
C ARG A 663 18.28 53.93 -2.50
N GLU A 664 17.23 54.50 -3.09
CA GLU A 664 17.17 55.91 -3.52
C GLU A 664 16.01 56.65 -2.83
N ASP A 665 16.25 57.88 -2.37
CA ASP A 665 15.24 58.85 -1.89
C ASP A 665 14.16 58.33 -0.92
N GLY A 666 14.55 57.55 0.09
CA GLY A 666 13.65 57.08 1.15
C GLY A 666 12.82 55.85 0.79
N TRP A 667 12.80 55.43 -0.48
CA TRP A 667 12.16 54.21 -0.97
C TRP A 667 13.06 52.99 -0.75
N PHE A 668 12.47 51.80 -0.58
CA PHE A 668 13.22 50.54 -0.45
C PHE A 668 13.83 50.13 -1.81
N PRO A 669 14.95 49.36 -1.83
CA PRO A 669 15.47 48.81 -3.08
C PRO A 669 14.39 48.01 -3.80
N GLN A 670 14.21 48.26 -5.11
CA GLN A 670 13.31 47.46 -5.93
C GLN A 670 13.85 46.04 -6.07
N SER A 671 12.97 45.05 -6.19
CA SER A 671 13.35 43.66 -6.36
C SER A 671 14.07 43.45 -7.70
N PRO A 672 15.39 43.20 -7.73
CA PRO A 672 16.09 42.98 -8.99
C PRO A 672 15.64 41.67 -9.63
N GLU A 673 15.57 41.65 -10.96
CA GLU A 673 15.14 40.49 -11.74
C GLU A 673 16.17 40.13 -12.83
N ILE A 674 16.44 38.83 -13.00
CA ILE A 674 17.24 38.31 -14.11
C ILE A 674 16.44 37.22 -14.82
N ALA A 675 16.21 37.38 -16.13
CA ALA A 675 15.73 36.31 -17.00
C ALA A 675 16.90 35.60 -17.69
N LEU A 676 16.94 34.26 -17.59
CA LEU A 676 17.96 33.40 -18.20
C LEU A 676 17.31 32.41 -19.19
N PRO A 677 17.98 32.09 -20.33
CA PRO A 677 17.58 30.99 -21.18
C PRO A 677 17.89 29.65 -20.50
N VAL A 678 16.97 28.68 -20.62
CA VAL A 678 17.10 27.34 -20.04
C VAL A 678 17.35 26.34 -21.17
N LYS A 679 18.53 25.68 -21.14
CA LYS A 679 18.89 24.63 -22.11
C LYS A 679 18.36 23.26 -21.66
N ASP A 680 18.47 22.97 -20.37
CA ASP A 680 17.92 21.77 -19.75
C ASP A 680 16.92 22.19 -18.67
N PRO A 681 15.62 21.89 -18.84
CA PRO A 681 14.60 22.30 -17.88
C PRO A 681 14.74 21.64 -16.52
N LEU A 682 15.50 20.54 -16.41
CA LEU A 682 15.72 19.83 -15.16
C LEU A 682 17.01 20.25 -14.44
N ALA A 683 17.84 21.11 -15.06
CA ALA A 683 19.06 21.59 -14.44
C ALA A 683 18.76 22.64 -13.36
N ASP A 684 19.53 22.58 -12.27
CA ASP A 684 19.45 23.59 -11.22
C ASP A 684 20.03 24.92 -11.71
N VAL A 685 19.46 26.01 -11.20
CA VAL A 685 19.94 27.35 -11.48
C VAL A 685 20.70 27.86 -10.26
N THR A 686 21.97 28.18 -10.45
CA THR A 686 22.79 28.76 -9.38
C THR A 686 22.77 30.28 -9.47
N VAL A 687 22.47 30.94 -8.35
CA VAL A 687 22.41 32.39 -8.22
C VAL A 687 23.22 32.83 -7.00
N ARG A 688 24.11 33.81 -7.19
CA ARG A 688 24.78 34.48 -6.09
C ARG A 688 23.95 35.69 -5.69
N VAL A 689 23.46 35.69 -4.46
CA VAL A 689 22.68 36.77 -3.86
C VAL A 689 23.58 37.57 -2.96
N ALA A 690 23.61 38.89 -3.11
CA ALA A 690 24.34 39.80 -2.26
C ALA A 690 23.41 40.88 -1.70
N VAL A 691 23.47 41.07 -0.38
CA VAL A 691 22.62 41.99 0.36
C VAL A 691 23.50 42.92 1.19
N GLY A 692 23.21 44.22 1.12
CA GLY A 692 23.79 45.23 1.99
C GLY A 692 22.75 45.71 3.00
N GLY A 693 23.00 45.43 4.28
CA GLY A 693 22.16 45.80 5.40
C GLY A 693 22.49 47.17 5.99
N LYS A 694 22.17 47.38 7.27
CA LYS A 694 22.22 48.71 7.93
C LYS A 694 23.62 49.34 7.93
N THR A 695 24.67 48.54 8.07
CA THR A 695 26.06 48.99 8.17
C THR A 695 26.73 49.18 6.81
N TRP A 696 26.13 48.69 5.72
CA TRP A 696 26.68 48.77 4.38
C TRP A 696 26.69 50.22 3.83
N LYS A 697 27.73 50.55 3.07
CA LYS A 697 27.92 51.84 2.38
C LYS A 697 28.37 51.59 0.95
N GLU A 698 28.04 52.51 0.05
CA GLU A 698 28.47 52.44 -1.35
C GLU A 698 30.00 52.41 -1.44
N GLY A 699 30.54 51.42 -2.18
CA GLY A 699 31.97 51.12 -2.25
C GLY A 699 32.46 49.99 -1.33
N MET A 700 31.66 49.52 -0.37
CA MET A 700 31.96 48.33 0.43
C MET A 700 31.52 47.04 -0.27
N ALA A 701 32.30 45.96 -0.12
CA ALA A 701 31.89 44.64 -0.58
C ALA A 701 30.67 44.15 0.23
N PRO A 702 29.54 43.82 -0.42
CA PRO A 702 28.37 43.30 0.27
C PRO A 702 28.56 41.84 0.68
N HIS A 703 27.89 41.42 1.77
CA HIS A 703 27.80 40.02 2.12
C HIS A 703 27.00 39.28 1.05
N SER A 704 27.45 38.07 0.68
CA SER A 704 26.84 37.30 -0.38
C SER A 704 26.73 35.84 -0.01
N ARG A 705 25.71 35.18 -0.55
CA ARG A 705 25.48 33.74 -0.43
C ARG A 705 25.15 33.17 -1.80
N THR A 706 25.66 31.99 -2.10
CA THR A 706 25.39 31.31 -3.37
C THR A 706 24.33 30.24 -3.15
N VAL A 707 23.26 30.29 -3.94
CA VAL A 707 22.07 29.46 -3.79
C VAL A 707 21.85 28.67 -5.07
N ARG A 708 21.59 27.37 -4.93
CA ARG A 708 21.21 26.47 -6.02
C ARG A 708 19.71 26.18 -5.94
N LEU A 709 18.97 26.61 -6.95
CA LEU A 709 17.52 26.49 -7.04
C LEU A 709 17.15 25.36 -8.01
N SER A 710 16.53 24.30 -7.49
CA SER A 710 16.06 23.17 -8.30
C SER A 710 14.66 23.44 -8.83
N PRO A 711 14.33 23.10 -10.09
CA PRO A 711 12.98 23.23 -10.63
C PRO A 711 11.92 22.37 -9.92
N THR A 712 12.33 21.52 -8.97
CA THR A 712 11.46 20.70 -8.11
C THR A 712 10.92 21.43 -6.88
N GLY A 713 11.22 22.71 -6.70
CA GLY A 713 10.79 23.50 -5.54
C GLY A 713 11.77 23.52 -4.37
N ILE A 714 12.87 22.77 -4.46
CA ILE A 714 13.89 22.70 -3.40
C ILE A 714 15.05 23.65 -3.71
N ALA A 715 15.58 24.31 -2.67
CA ALA A 715 16.77 25.12 -2.74
C ALA A 715 17.87 24.61 -1.81
N TYR A 716 19.12 24.82 -2.21
CA TYR A 716 20.30 24.43 -1.45
C TYR A 716 21.28 25.59 -1.36
N ASP A 717 22.01 25.66 -0.25
CA ASP A 717 23.24 26.43 -0.17
C ASP A 717 24.30 25.77 -1.07
N ALA A 718 24.91 26.53 -1.98
CA ALA A 718 25.86 25.98 -2.93
C ALA A 718 27.25 25.68 -2.32
N GLU A 719 27.57 26.27 -1.17
CA GLU A 719 28.83 26.07 -0.45
C GLU A 719 28.71 24.95 0.59
N THR A 720 27.62 24.90 1.35
CA THR A 720 27.41 23.88 2.41
C THR A 720 26.62 22.66 1.95
N GLY A 721 25.85 22.77 0.86
CA GLY A 721 24.95 21.72 0.38
C GLY A 721 23.67 21.56 1.21
N GLU A 722 23.49 22.35 2.26
CA GLU A 722 22.32 22.27 3.14
C GLU A 722 21.05 22.77 2.43
N LYS A 723 19.93 22.10 2.71
CA LYS A 723 18.61 22.52 2.20
C LYS A 723 18.21 23.84 2.86
N LEU A 724 17.83 24.82 2.05
CA LEU A 724 17.38 26.13 2.53
C LEU A 724 15.87 26.13 2.75
N PRO A 725 15.38 26.86 3.78
CA PRO A 725 13.95 27.09 3.98
C PRO A 725 13.39 27.91 2.82
N SER A 726 12.09 27.76 2.55
CA SER A 726 11.37 28.54 1.55
C SER A 726 9.96 28.86 2.02
N ASN A 727 9.55 30.11 1.84
CA ASN A 727 8.20 30.61 2.09
C ASN A 727 7.25 30.46 0.87
N LEU A 728 7.57 29.58 -0.09
CA LEU A 728 6.86 29.46 -1.38
C LEU A 728 5.71 28.47 -1.43
#